data_AF-A0ABD2A8Z6-F1
#
_entry.id   AF-A0ABD2A8Z6-F1
#
_cell.length_a   1.000
_cell.length_b   1.000
_cell.length_c   1.000
_cell.angle_alpha   90.00
_cell.angle_beta   90.00
_cell.angle_gamma   90.00
#
_symmetry.space_group_name_H-M   'P 1'
#
loop_
_entity.id
_entity.type
_entity.pdbx_description
1 polymer ?
#
loop_
_entity_poly.entity_id
_entity_poly.type
_entity_poly.pdbx_seq_one_letter_code
_entity_poly.pdbx_strand_id
1 'polypeptide(L)'
;MEILPGRILYYILLLLAITRSSYSVRCNRIIDGTTRPRSNAEEKYYFFMTLYNRTDIVYAYMPDTKYTVTIMSKSPGLTPRKFTRFLISAETENDSEIVDIGVFDIMDESISKFADQCANAVVEISEVPKERVSVAWTSPSEGSGCILIRATILETPDTWYMDDSNLVLNICQDIKAEADDQGLVLPECCACDEAKYEVTFEGLWSRNTHPKDFPSKGWLIRFSDVIGASHTVDYRFWIYDGMASIGLKQVAELGSTRRLESELKDQSEHIRTIIKARGISYPNVTGRTFAVFRVDRKHHLMSLVSMIDPSPDWIVGVSGLELCLTNCSWIEHKELNLYPYDAGTDDGITYLSPNSPTEPQEPIRRITSNYPNDSRSPFYDPSGLDMKPLAKLYLNRQRLYEKTCSNLPTEITDTGATIKPPKTHKNKACRVTSWGDWSECTVTCGEGSKLRQRHYRNETAANANKCNTSLTDRRTCYGDLQCGNSGQNGGILDTEICTLTNWSEWSSCSATCGLAVKSRSRNFKHKQNRKQCRNIPNGPELEQTIECDTEPCSGEDGDEVRNQLGEENNENSEDDENDSSYEGDDPEVEVIEEWSQKCPSDRYTEWSMWSPCSSSCGPGVKLRSRLDKKSWSHTEEQDDPSMGECRQEEISCVAEIESCDFSKEEAAKICSEPKMEGKCRGNVLRVYFNKHDRQCHHFKYTGCEGNRNNFPTKEDCYTVCGNYQRELKANLSALMKNFKVSLSSVLSYHVPIQEQHRRKAKRAQFGDTSESLQFRGLQAGNQVTELSEVNNEKIDCNVSEWSIWSPCAGCRGFTISTRKIIVIIYRYKIIL
;
A
#
# COMPACT_ATOMS: atom_id res chain seq x y z
N MET A 1 66.25 79.09 12.33
CA MET A 1 65.78 78.00 13.21
C MET A 1 64.24 78.04 13.27
N GLU A 2 63.47 77.58 12.29
CA GLU A 2 63.69 76.51 11.28
C GLU A 2 63.63 75.10 11.91
N ILE A 3 63.01 74.14 11.20
CA ILE A 3 63.06 72.66 11.42
C ILE A 3 62.30 72.18 12.69
N LEU A 4 61.21 71.39 12.66
CA LEU A 4 60.57 70.57 11.60
C LEU A 4 59.04 70.38 11.87
N PRO A 5 58.12 70.94 11.05
CA PRO A 5 56.71 70.55 11.05
C PRO A 5 56.40 69.30 10.22
N GLY A 6 57.41 68.72 9.54
CA GLY A 6 57.23 67.69 8.51
C GLY A 6 56.75 66.31 9.00
N ARG A 7 57.06 65.89 10.24
CA ARG A 7 56.71 64.53 10.71
C ARG A 7 55.23 64.38 11.06
N ILE A 8 54.61 65.39 11.68
CA ILE A 8 53.19 65.32 12.05
C ILE A 8 52.32 65.43 10.80
N LEU A 9 52.66 66.31 9.86
CA LEU A 9 51.93 66.41 8.60
C LEU A 9 52.09 65.13 7.74
N TYR A 10 53.25 64.47 7.75
CA TYR A 10 53.44 63.20 7.05
C TYR A 10 52.59 62.06 7.63
N TYR A 11 52.48 61.94 8.96
CA TYR A 11 51.60 60.93 9.58
C TYR A 11 50.11 61.24 9.42
N ILE A 12 49.71 62.52 9.46
CA ILE A 12 48.33 62.92 9.18
C ILE A 12 47.99 62.71 7.69
N LEU A 13 48.92 62.99 6.77
CA LEU A 13 48.75 62.67 5.35
C LEU A 13 48.80 61.16 5.07
N LEU A 14 49.52 60.34 5.85
CA LEU A 14 49.44 58.87 5.73
C LEU A 14 48.09 58.34 6.23
N LEU A 15 47.59 58.86 7.34
CA LEU A 15 46.25 58.51 7.87
C LEU A 15 45.13 58.98 6.93
N LEU A 16 45.28 60.15 6.28
CA LEU A 16 44.35 60.63 5.24
C LEU A 16 44.57 59.99 3.85
N ALA A 17 45.72 59.35 3.61
CA ALA A 17 45.96 58.56 2.39
C ALA A 17 45.46 57.12 2.50
N ILE A 18 45.28 56.60 3.73
CA ILE A 18 44.61 55.31 3.98
C ILE A 18 43.08 55.47 3.94
N THR A 19 42.53 56.67 4.15
CA THR A 19 41.12 56.97 3.85
C THR A 19 40.88 57.21 2.35
N ARG A 20 41.22 56.22 1.51
CA ARG A 20 40.71 56.14 0.13
C ARG A 20 39.55 55.15 0.06
N SER A 21 38.34 55.71 0.12
CA SER A 21 37.14 55.18 -0.55
C SER A 21 36.70 53.75 -0.18
N SER A 22 36.41 53.50 1.09
CA SER A 22 35.29 52.61 1.40
C SER A 22 33.98 53.39 1.26
N TYR A 23 33.37 53.41 0.06
CA TYR A 23 31.94 53.72 -0.15
C TYR A 23 31.48 53.27 -1.54
N SER A 24 30.37 52.51 -1.58
CA SER A 24 29.76 51.82 -2.72
C SER A 24 30.66 50.79 -3.42
N VAL A 25 30.38 49.50 -3.19
CA VAL A 25 31.02 48.36 -3.89
C VAL A 25 29.94 47.53 -4.59
N ARG A 26 29.12 48.19 -5.41
CA ARG A 26 28.30 47.47 -6.39
C ARG A 26 29.25 46.86 -7.41
N CYS A 27 29.20 45.54 -7.60
CA CYS A 27 30.09 44.88 -8.56
C CYS A 27 29.89 45.51 -9.95
N ASN A 28 30.98 45.88 -10.63
CA ASN A 28 30.88 46.21 -12.04
C ASN A 28 30.66 44.91 -12.83
N ARG A 29 29.40 44.64 -13.19
CA ARG A 29 29.02 43.41 -13.89
C ARG A 29 29.32 43.44 -15.40
N ILE A 30 29.77 44.58 -15.94
CA ILE A 30 30.17 44.70 -17.35
C ILE A 30 31.43 43.89 -17.59
N ILE A 31 31.35 42.89 -18.48
CA ILE A 31 32.48 42.03 -18.84
C ILE A 31 33.45 42.81 -19.75
N ASP A 32 34.74 42.80 -19.38
CA ASP A 32 35.82 43.40 -20.16
C ASP A 32 35.91 42.80 -21.57
N GLY A 33 36.05 43.65 -22.59
CA GLY A 33 36.17 43.25 -24.00
C GLY A 33 34.88 43.41 -24.83
N THR A 34 33.83 44.03 -24.29
CA THR A 34 32.61 44.37 -25.03
C THR A 34 32.80 45.59 -25.95
N THR A 35 32.33 45.49 -27.21
CA THR A 35 32.51 46.53 -28.25
C THR A 35 31.24 47.31 -28.59
N ARG A 36 30.07 46.77 -28.25
CA ARG A 36 28.74 47.30 -28.58
C ARG A 36 27.87 47.46 -27.32
N PRO A 37 26.77 48.23 -27.37
CA PRO A 37 25.76 48.22 -26.30
C PRO A 37 25.13 46.83 -26.13
N ARG A 38 24.58 46.55 -24.94
CA ARG A 38 23.97 45.26 -24.58
C ARG A 38 22.88 44.84 -25.56
N SER A 39 22.84 43.54 -25.87
CA SER A 39 21.78 42.89 -26.62
C SER A 39 20.71 42.36 -25.67
N ASN A 40 19.49 42.10 -26.18
CA ASN A 40 18.41 41.49 -25.39
C ASN A 40 18.54 39.95 -25.39
N ALA A 41 18.50 39.34 -24.20
CA ALA A 41 18.58 37.91 -23.94
C ALA A 41 17.25 37.15 -24.03
N GLU A 42 16.12 37.82 -24.30
CA GLU A 42 14.78 37.23 -24.39
C GLU A 42 14.79 35.85 -25.08
N GLU A 43 14.33 34.85 -24.33
CA GLU A 43 14.29 33.43 -24.70
C GLU A 43 15.61 32.75 -25.13
N LYS A 44 16.79 33.36 -25.01
CA LYS A 44 18.07 32.71 -25.39
C LYS A 44 18.68 31.87 -24.28
N TYR A 45 18.45 32.27 -23.03
CA TYR A 45 19.04 31.66 -21.84
C TYR A 45 18.00 31.43 -20.77
N TYR A 46 18.20 30.38 -19.99
CA TYR A 46 17.54 30.12 -18.72
C TYR A 46 18.53 30.38 -17.60
N PHE A 47 18.12 31.22 -16.65
CA PHE A 47 18.78 31.38 -15.36
C PHE A 47 17.81 30.93 -14.27
N PHE A 48 18.23 29.98 -13.45
CA PHE A 48 17.38 29.38 -12.43
C PHE A 48 18.20 28.87 -11.24
N MET A 49 17.53 28.68 -10.10
CA MET A 49 18.10 28.11 -8.89
C MET A 49 17.43 26.77 -8.58
N THR A 50 18.21 25.79 -8.15
CA THR A 50 17.71 24.53 -7.56
C THR A 50 18.29 24.36 -6.15
N LEU A 51 17.67 23.54 -5.31
CA LEU A 51 18.32 23.09 -4.06
C LEU A 51 19.62 22.33 -4.39
N TYR A 52 20.65 22.46 -3.55
CA TYR A 52 21.94 21.80 -3.81
C TYR A 52 21.76 20.28 -3.95
N ASN A 53 22.31 19.74 -5.04
CA ASN A 53 22.12 18.35 -5.49
C ASN A 53 20.66 17.94 -5.81
N ARG A 54 19.75 18.88 -6.11
CA ARG A 54 18.41 18.61 -6.65
C ARG A 54 18.22 19.20 -8.05
N THR A 55 17.25 18.65 -8.77
CA THR A 55 16.80 19.10 -10.10
C THR A 55 15.69 20.16 -10.04
N ASP A 56 14.95 20.20 -8.93
CA ASP A 56 13.72 20.98 -8.83
C ASP A 56 14.03 22.49 -8.70
N ILE A 57 13.38 23.30 -9.53
CA ILE A 57 13.57 24.76 -9.56
C ILE A 57 12.88 25.39 -8.35
N VAL A 58 13.59 26.28 -7.66
CA VAL A 58 13.12 27.01 -6.49
C VAL A 58 13.09 28.52 -6.76
N TYR A 59 12.06 29.19 -6.23
CA TYR A 59 11.80 30.62 -6.42
C TYR A 59 11.94 31.44 -5.12
N ALA A 60 12.25 30.77 -4.01
CA ALA A 60 12.48 31.37 -2.70
C ALA A 60 13.62 30.63 -1.98
N TYR A 61 14.19 31.23 -0.93
CA TYR A 61 15.28 30.64 -0.14
C TYR A 61 14.87 30.36 1.32
N MET A 62 15.34 29.22 1.84
CA MET A 62 15.43 28.95 3.28
C MET A 62 16.72 29.61 3.80
N PRO A 63 16.75 30.17 5.02
CA PRO A 63 17.99 30.69 5.61
C PRO A 63 19.12 29.65 5.65
N ASP A 64 20.37 30.13 5.58
CA ASP A 64 21.60 29.34 5.79
C ASP A 64 21.69 28.03 4.97
N THR A 65 21.06 27.99 3.79
CA THR A 65 20.83 26.78 2.99
C THR A 65 21.59 26.84 1.67
N LYS A 66 22.18 25.71 1.26
CA LYS A 66 22.95 25.62 0.00
C LYS A 66 22.05 25.33 -1.20
N TYR A 67 22.26 26.09 -2.27
CA TYR A 67 21.57 26.03 -3.55
C TYR A 67 22.57 25.88 -4.70
N THR A 68 22.07 25.53 -5.88
CA THR A 68 22.79 25.50 -7.16
C THR A 68 22.13 26.50 -8.10
N VAL A 69 22.86 27.54 -8.48
CA VAL A 69 22.44 28.57 -9.44
C VAL A 69 23.01 28.20 -10.81
N THR A 70 22.16 28.07 -11.83
CA THR A 70 22.54 27.55 -13.15
C THR A 70 22.15 28.51 -14.28
N ILE A 71 23.12 28.77 -15.17
CA ILE A 71 22.92 29.38 -16.49
C ILE A 71 22.89 28.24 -17.53
N MET A 72 21.90 28.25 -18.43
CA MET A 72 21.78 27.27 -19.51
C MET A 72 21.25 27.91 -20.81
N SER A 73 21.80 27.56 -21.97
CA SER A 73 21.31 28.00 -23.28
C SER A 73 19.99 27.32 -23.69
N LYS A 74 19.00 28.07 -24.17
CA LYS A 74 17.82 27.53 -24.87
C LYS A 74 18.21 27.20 -26.31
N SER A 75 18.08 25.93 -26.70
CA SER A 75 18.52 25.44 -28.01
C SER A 75 17.34 24.97 -28.87
N PRO A 76 16.82 25.78 -29.80
CA PRO A 76 15.68 25.43 -30.65
C PRO A 76 16.08 24.75 -31.98
N GLY A 77 17.23 24.08 -32.07
CA GLY A 77 17.70 23.48 -33.33
C GLY A 77 18.98 22.64 -33.22
N LEU A 78 19.49 22.19 -34.38
CA LEU A 78 20.54 21.17 -34.51
C LEU A 78 21.94 21.54 -33.95
N THR A 79 22.14 22.78 -33.51
CA THR A 79 23.40 23.26 -32.90
C THR A 79 23.10 24.07 -31.64
N PRO A 80 23.63 23.70 -30.46
CA PRO A 80 23.39 24.43 -29.23
C PRO A 80 24.10 25.79 -29.22
N ARG A 81 23.44 26.81 -28.66
CA ARG A 81 24.04 28.15 -28.46
C ARG A 81 25.10 28.08 -27.36
N LYS A 82 26.21 28.82 -27.51
CA LYS A 82 27.32 28.78 -26.56
C LYS A 82 27.79 30.19 -26.19
N PHE A 83 28.18 30.35 -24.94
CA PHE A 83 28.78 31.57 -24.39
C PHE A 83 30.22 31.31 -23.93
N THR A 84 31.09 32.32 -24.02
CA THR A 84 32.52 32.19 -23.67
C THR A 84 32.79 32.66 -22.25
N ARG A 85 32.25 33.82 -21.87
CA ARG A 85 32.45 34.48 -20.58
C ARG A 85 31.12 34.68 -19.85
N PHE A 86 31.15 34.70 -18.52
CA PHE A 86 29.98 34.93 -17.68
C PHE A 86 30.37 35.59 -16.36
N LEU A 87 29.41 36.26 -15.72
CA LEU A 87 29.56 36.80 -14.38
C LEU A 87 28.25 36.58 -13.60
N ILE A 88 28.35 35.96 -12.43
CA ILE A 88 27.24 35.76 -11.48
C ILE A 88 27.55 36.52 -10.19
N SER A 89 26.60 37.31 -9.70
CA SER A 89 26.71 38.06 -8.43
C SER A 89 25.36 38.20 -7.73
N ALA A 90 25.37 38.49 -6.44
CA ALA A 90 24.18 38.79 -5.65
C ALA A 90 24.19 40.27 -5.18
N GLU A 91 23.03 40.91 -5.17
CA GLU A 91 22.81 42.30 -4.72
C GLU A 91 21.50 42.39 -3.93
N THR A 92 21.33 43.40 -3.06
CA THR A 92 20.03 43.77 -2.48
C THR A 92 19.31 44.81 -3.34
N GLU A 93 18.02 45.03 -3.08
CA GLU A 93 17.26 46.11 -3.72
C GLU A 93 17.45 47.48 -3.03
N ASN A 94 17.76 47.49 -1.72
CA ASN A 94 18.08 48.69 -0.94
C ASN A 94 19.57 48.73 -0.55
N ASP A 95 20.19 49.90 -0.77
CA ASP A 95 21.65 50.15 -0.70
C ASP A 95 22.17 50.57 0.71
N SER A 96 21.30 50.59 1.73
CA SER A 96 21.53 51.36 2.97
C SER A 96 22.06 50.59 4.17
N GLU A 97 22.07 49.26 4.16
CA GLU A 97 22.53 48.43 5.28
C GLU A 97 23.47 47.31 4.81
N ILE A 98 24.37 46.86 5.69
CA ILE A 98 25.22 45.69 5.43
C ILE A 98 24.36 44.44 5.65
N VAL A 99 23.54 44.13 4.65
CA VAL A 99 22.70 42.94 4.61
C VAL A 99 23.53 41.75 4.16
N ASP A 100 23.34 40.61 4.81
CA ASP A 100 23.90 39.35 4.37
C ASP A 100 23.21 38.93 3.05
N ILE A 101 23.99 38.80 1.97
CA ILE A 101 23.53 38.46 0.62
C ILE A 101 23.76 36.97 0.27
N GLY A 102 24.20 36.17 1.25
CA GLY A 102 24.64 34.80 1.03
C GLY A 102 26.02 34.73 0.37
N VAL A 103 26.58 33.53 0.24
CA VAL A 103 27.96 33.28 -0.20
C VAL A 103 28.01 32.29 -1.36
N PHE A 104 28.65 32.68 -2.46
CA PHE A 104 28.92 31.77 -3.58
C PHE A 104 30.07 30.80 -3.29
N ASP A 105 29.98 29.61 -3.87
CA ASP A 105 30.96 28.55 -3.77
C ASP A 105 31.13 27.87 -5.14
N ILE A 106 32.35 27.43 -5.45
CA ILE A 106 32.72 26.92 -6.78
C ILE A 106 32.35 25.44 -6.88
N MET A 107 31.62 25.07 -7.94
CA MET A 107 31.29 23.66 -8.22
C MET A 107 32.24 23.01 -9.23
N ASP A 108 32.75 23.77 -10.20
CA ASP A 108 33.68 23.30 -11.21
C ASP A 108 34.82 24.31 -11.40
N GLU A 109 35.94 24.03 -10.74
CA GLU A 109 37.18 24.82 -10.79
C GLU A 109 37.83 24.83 -12.18
N SER A 110 37.44 23.94 -13.10
CA SER A 110 37.99 23.86 -14.46
C SER A 110 37.36 24.86 -15.44
N ILE A 111 36.17 25.39 -15.11
CA ILE A 111 35.46 26.38 -15.92
C ILE A 111 35.16 27.70 -15.20
N SER A 112 35.21 27.72 -13.86
CA SER A 112 34.79 28.87 -13.04
C SER A 112 35.78 29.21 -11.91
N LYS A 113 35.86 30.50 -11.57
CA LYS A 113 36.66 31.05 -10.46
C LYS A 113 35.95 32.25 -9.82
N PHE A 114 36.38 32.66 -8.63
CA PHE A 114 35.95 33.95 -8.07
C PHE A 114 36.51 35.14 -8.86
N ALA A 115 35.76 36.24 -8.91
CA ALA A 115 36.13 37.45 -9.64
C ALA A 115 37.18 38.28 -8.88
N ASP A 116 38.27 38.65 -9.55
CA ASP A 116 39.36 39.43 -8.94
C ASP A 116 38.95 40.87 -8.56
N GLN A 117 37.91 41.40 -9.23
CA GLN A 117 37.40 42.77 -9.05
C GLN A 117 36.15 42.85 -8.16
N CYS A 118 35.48 41.73 -7.90
CA CYS A 118 34.22 41.67 -7.16
C CYS A 118 34.24 40.54 -6.13
N ALA A 119 34.33 40.91 -4.85
CA ALA A 119 34.15 39.95 -3.77
C ALA A 119 32.76 39.29 -3.88
N ASN A 120 32.69 37.98 -3.64
CA ASN A 120 31.44 37.20 -3.73
C ASN A 120 30.75 37.25 -5.11
N ALA A 121 31.53 37.26 -6.19
CA ALA A 121 31.05 37.04 -7.56
C ALA A 121 31.88 35.94 -8.24
N VAL A 122 31.26 35.20 -9.16
CA VAL A 122 31.87 34.07 -9.89
C VAL A 122 31.93 34.39 -11.39
N VAL A 123 33.08 34.12 -12.01
CA VAL A 123 33.38 34.36 -13.43
C VAL A 123 34.03 33.13 -14.07
N GLU A 124 34.23 33.14 -15.39
CA GLU A 124 34.97 32.07 -16.07
C GLU A 124 36.46 32.05 -15.71
N ILE A 125 37.06 30.85 -15.78
CA ILE A 125 38.53 30.67 -15.78
C ILE A 125 39.11 30.56 -17.20
N SER A 126 38.29 30.17 -18.18
CA SER A 126 38.71 29.93 -19.57
C SER A 126 37.66 30.41 -20.58
N GLU A 127 38.10 30.86 -21.75
CA GLU A 127 37.22 31.33 -22.84
C GLU A 127 36.58 30.20 -23.67
N VAL A 128 36.72 28.94 -23.24
CA VAL A 128 36.12 27.77 -23.92
C VAL A 128 34.60 27.98 -24.03
N PRO A 129 33.97 27.76 -25.20
CA PRO A 129 32.52 27.91 -25.36
C PRO A 129 31.72 26.91 -24.50
N LYS A 130 30.83 27.43 -23.66
CA LYS A 130 30.00 26.70 -22.69
C LYS A 130 28.51 26.77 -23.08
N GLU A 131 27.78 25.71 -22.77
CA GLU A 131 26.31 25.62 -22.95
C GLU A 131 25.56 25.74 -21.60
N ARG A 132 26.23 25.32 -20.52
CA ARG A 132 25.75 25.36 -19.14
C ARG A 132 26.90 25.72 -18.21
N VAL A 133 26.59 26.50 -17.17
CA VAL A 133 27.45 26.72 -16.00
C VAL A 133 26.58 26.64 -14.75
N SER A 134 27.07 25.97 -13.71
CA SER A 134 26.42 25.90 -12.40
C SER A 134 27.40 26.33 -11.31
N VAL A 135 26.94 27.18 -10.38
CA VAL A 135 27.69 27.63 -9.20
C VAL A 135 26.85 27.36 -7.96
N ALA A 136 27.49 27.11 -6.83
CA ALA A 136 26.76 26.97 -5.58
C ALA A 136 26.57 28.33 -4.91
N TRP A 137 25.45 28.50 -4.21
CA TRP A 137 25.16 29.70 -3.42
C TRP A 137 24.55 29.25 -2.08
N THR A 138 25.14 29.70 -0.98
CA THR A 138 24.56 29.52 0.36
C THR A 138 23.76 30.77 0.68
N SER A 139 22.46 30.62 0.91
CA SER A 139 21.56 31.73 1.22
C SER A 139 21.93 32.40 2.55
N PRO A 140 21.55 33.68 2.73
CA PRO A 140 21.83 34.41 3.95
C PRO A 140 20.98 33.94 5.13
N SER A 141 21.37 34.40 6.30
CA SER A 141 20.66 34.20 7.57
C SER A 141 19.24 34.83 7.62
N GLU A 142 18.44 34.42 8.61
CA GLU A 142 17.04 34.86 8.76
C GLU A 142 16.89 36.39 8.94
N GLY A 143 15.97 36.99 8.20
CA GLY A 143 15.68 38.42 8.22
C GLY A 143 16.31 39.24 7.08
N SER A 144 17.17 38.64 6.25
CA SER A 144 17.90 39.33 5.17
C SER A 144 17.04 39.76 3.95
N GLY A 145 15.75 39.43 3.92
CA GLY A 145 14.79 39.97 2.94
C GLY A 145 14.83 39.30 1.56
N CYS A 146 14.85 40.10 0.49
CA CYS A 146 14.90 39.60 -0.89
C CYS A 146 16.26 39.91 -1.52
N ILE A 147 16.86 38.89 -2.12
CA ILE A 147 18.17 38.94 -2.77
C ILE A 147 18.01 38.84 -4.28
N LEU A 148 18.69 39.72 -5.00
CA LEU A 148 18.72 39.76 -6.47
C LEU A 148 20.00 39.09 -6.96
N ILE A 149 19.90 37.82 -7.37
CA ILE A 149 20.99 37.13 -8.05
C ILE A 149 20.93 37.50 -9.54
N ARG A 150 22.06 37.94 -10.10
CA ARG A 150 22.16 38.50 -11.45
C ARG A 150 23.23 37.78 -12.26
N ALA A 151 22.91 37.44 -13.51
CA ALA A 151 23.83 36.88 -14.49
C ALA A 151 24.15 37.91 -15.60
N THR A 152 25.40 37.90 -16.05
CA THR A 152 25.88 38.58 -17.27
C THR A 152 26.55 37.55 -18.16
N ILE A 153 26.28 37.58 -19.46
CA ILE A 153 26.73 36.55 -20.43
C ILE A 153 27.34 37.21 -21.66
N LEU A 154 28.48 36.68 -22.13
CA LEU A 154 29.13 37.08 -23.39
C LEU A 154 29.11 35.91 -24.40
N GLU A 155 28.42 36.07 -25.53
CA GLU A 155 28.53 35.17 -26.69
C GLU A 155 29.76 35.56 -27.52
N THR A 156 29.84 36.84 -27.92
CA THR A 156 30.95 37.44 -28.68
C THR A 156 31.19 38.88 -28.21
N PRO A 157 32.33 39.53 -28.50
CA PRO A 157 32.58 40.94 -28.14
C PRO A 157 31.44 41.91 -28.53
N ASP A 158 30.81 41.68 -29.69
CA ASP A 158 29.66 42.43 -30.19
C ASP A 158 28.28 41.96 -29.64
N THR A 159 28.18 40.80 -28.97
CA THR A 159 26.90 40.22 -28.47
C THR A 159 27.01 39.74 -27.01
N TRP A 160 26.46 40.56 -26.11
CA TRP A 160 26.46 40.33 -24.66
C TRP A 160 25.13 40.73 -24.03
N TYR A 161 24.86 40.18 -22.85
CA TYR A 161 23.56 40.20 -22.19
C TYR A 161 23.72 40.52 -20.70
N MET A 162 22.86 41.42 -20.19
CA MET A 162 22.87 41.88 -18.79
C MET A 162 21.51 42.51 -18.44
N ASP A 163 21.01 42.23 -17.23
CA ASP A 163 19.78 42.82 -16.66
C ASP A 163 18.47 42.55 -17.44
N ASP A 164 18.47 41.53 -18.29
CA ASP A 164 17.23 41.01 -18.89
C ASP A 164 16.51 40.08 -17.89
N SER A 165 15.18 40.00 -17.97
CA SER A 165 14.34 39.32 -16.97
C SER A 165 14.66 37.82 -16.80
N ASN A 166 15.16 37.16 -17.84
CA ASN A 166 15.60 35.77 -17.82
C ASN A 166 17.04 35.56 -17.31
N LEU A 167 17.72 36.62 -16.88
CA LEU A 167 19.07 36.64 -16.30
C LEU A 167 19.10 37.25 -14.88
N VAL A 168 17.93 37.49 -14.28
CA VAL A 168 17.79 38.03 -12.93
C VAL A 168 16.83 37.14 -12.13
N LEU A 169 17.28 36.66 -10.97
CA LEU A 169 16.46 35.96 -10.00
C LEU A 169 16.22 36.89 -8.81
N ASN A 170 14.96 37.25 -8.56
CA ASN A 170 14.55 37.90 -7.31
C ASN A 170 14.05 36.80 -6.36
N ILE A 171 14.80 36.55 -5.29
CA ILE A 171 14.59 35.42 -4.39
C ILE A 171 14.44 35.94 -2.96
N CYS A 172 13.25 35.76 -2.38
CA CYS A 172 12.97 36.17 -1.01
C CYS A 172 13.10 35.00 -0.03
N GLN A 173 13.32 35.32 1.25
CA GLN A 173 13.22 34.34 2.32
C GLN A 173 11.80 33.75 2.38
N ASP A 174 11.68 32.42 2.35
CA ASP A 174 10.44 31.71 2.66
C ASP A 174 10.56 31.01 4.02
N ILE A 175 9.86 31.57 5.00
CA ILE A 175 9.78 31.07 6.38
C ILE A 175 8.98 29.76 6.45
N LYS A 176 8.16 29.44 5.43
CA LYS A 176 7.39 28.18 5.36
C LYS A 176 8.18 27.07 4.67
N ALA A 177 9.27 27.36 3.97
CA ALA A 177 9.92 26.38 3.09
C ALA A 177 10.41 25.10 3.82
N GLU A 178 10.72 25.13 5.12
CA GLU A 178 11.00 23.90 5.89
C GLU A 178 9.77 23.00 6.05
N ALA A 179 8.58 23.60 6.17
CA ALA A 179 7.28 22.92 6.17
C ALA A 179 6.77 22.58 4.76
N ASP A 180 7.49 23.00 3.70
CA ASP A 180 7.18 22.65 2.32
C ASP A 180 8.20 21.64 1.76
N ASP A 181 9.41 21.57 2.33
CA ASP A 181 10.49 20.71 1.88
C ASP A 181 10.27 19.23 2.23
N GLN A 182 10.25 18.40 1.19
CA GLN A 182 10.18 16.93 1.28
C GLN A 182 11.55 16.28 1.52
N GLY A 183 12.62 17.06 1.63
CA GLY A 183 13.97 16.60 1.94
C GLY A 183 14.72 16.03 0.73
N LEU A 184 16.02 15.79 0.91
CA LEU A 184 16.82 15.05 -0.05
C LEU A 184 16.52 13.56 0.08
N VAL A 185 16.19 12.90 -1.03
CA VAL A 185 16.09 11.45 -1.10
C VAL A 185 17.47 10.82 -1.00
N LEU A 186 17.63 9.88 -0.06
CA LEU A 186 18.88 9.15 0.10
C LEU A 186 18.96 8.04 -0.97
N PRO A 187 20.11 7.83 -1.64
CA PRO A 187 20.27 6.72 -2.58
C PRO A 187 20.26 5.35 -1.87
N GLU A 188 20.76 5.30 -0.63
CA GLU A 188 20.58 4.16 0.28
C GLU A 188 20.23 4.64 1.68
N CYS A 189 19.13 4.13 2.22
CA CYS A 189 18.87 4.20 3.66
C CYS A 189 19.76 3.19 4.42
N CYS A 190 20.35 3.61 5.54
CA CYS A 190 21.14 2.73 6.42
C CYS A 190 20.40 2.26 7.68
N ALA A 191 19.15 2.69 7.90
CA ALA A 191 18.35 2.26 9.04
C ALA A 191 18.04 0.76 9.00
N CYS A 192 18.19 0.09 10.14
CA CYS A 192 18.01 -1.36 10.27
C CYS A 192 16.55 -1.75 10.47
N ASP A 193 15.84 -0.99 11.28
CA ASP A 193 14.51 -1.31 11.80
C ASP A 193 13.42 -1.01 10.76
N GLU A 194 12.27 -1.69 10.88
CA GLU A 194 11.07 -1.32 10.13
C GLU A 194 10.27 -0.32 10.95
N ALA A 195 9.91 0.84 10.39
CA ALA A 195 9.13 1.85 11.09
C ALA A 195 7.65 1.79 10.67
N LYS A 196 6.76 2.00 11.65
CA LYS A 196 5.32 2.16 11.43
C LYS A 196 4.97 3.63 11.60
N TYR A 197 4.37 4.22 10.57
CA TYR A 197 3.88 5.59 10.58
C TYR A 197 2.36 5.65 10.58
N GLU A 198 1.85 6.72 11.17
CA GLU A 198 0.53 7.25 10.93
C GLU A 198 0.69 8.54 10.12
N VAL A 199 -0.03 8.63 9.01
CA VAL A 199 -0.16 9.85 8.22
C VAL A 199 -1.56 10.39 8.41
N THR A 200 -1.66 11.66 8.78
CA THR A 200 -2.91 12.42 8.85
C THR A 200 -2.91 13.47 7.76
N PHE A 201 -3.95 13.46 6.93
CA PHE A 201 -4.23 14.49 5.93
C PHE A 201 -5.34 15.40 6.48
N GLU A 202 -5.07 16.70 6.53
CA GLU A 202 -5.97 17.76 6.98
C GLU A 202 -6.34 18.66 5.80
N GLY A 203 -7.62 18.87 5.55
CA GLY A 203 -8.06 19.87 4.57
C GLY A 203 -7.95 21.29 5.14
N LEU A 204 -7.43 22.23 4.34
CA LEU A 204 -7.38 23.66 4.65
C LEU A 204 -8.13 24.52 3.60
N TRP A 205 -8.57 23.91 2.50
CA TRP A 205 -9.38 24.54 1.45
C TRP A 205 -10.76 24.96 1.98
N SER A 206 -10.99 26.26 1.99
CA SER A 206 -12.23 26.89 2.46
C SER A 206 -12.43 28.25 1.81
N ARG A 207 -13.65 28.78 1.86
CA ARG A 207 -13.96 30.16 1.40
C ARG A 207 -13.11 31.24 2.09
N ASN A 208 -12.58 30.98 3.29
CA ASN A 208 -11.78 31.94 4.04
C ASN A 208 -10.28 31.88 3.68
N THR A 209 -9.79 30.71 3.27
CA THR A 209 -8.40 30.54 2.81
C THR A 209 -8.26 30.89 1.34
N HIS A 210 -9.18 30.41 0.51
CA HIS A 210 -9.20 30.55 -0.95
C HIS A 210 -10.55 31.14 -1.39
N PRO A 211 -10.78 32.46 -1.26
CA PRO A 211 -12.10 33.06 -1.51
C PRO A 211 -12.47 33.16 -2.99
N LYS A 212 -11.46 33.30 -3.88
CA LYS A 212 -11.65 33.51 -5.32
C LYS A 212 -12.29 32.29 -5.96
N ASP A 213 -13.44 32.52 -6.60
CA ASP A 213 -14.28 31.52 -7.27
C ASP A 213 -14.60 30.25 -6.46
N PHE A 214 -14.53 30.35 -5.12
CA PHE A 214 -14.78 29.21 -4.23
C PHE A 214 -16.20 28.67 -4.42
N PRO A 215 -16.38 27.38 -4.77
CA PRO A 215 -17.67 26.84 -5.19
C PRO A 215 -18.81 27.18 -4.22
N SER A 216 -19.92 27.69 -4.77
CA SER A 216 -21.09 28.10 -3.98
C SER A 216 -21.87 26.90 -3.44
N LYS A 217 -21.91 25.80 -4.22
CA LYS A 217 -22.54 24.52 -3.88
C LYS A 217 -21.66 23.71 -2.94
N GLY A 218 -21.64 24.09 -1.66
CA GLY A 218 -20.76 23.50 -0.64
C GLY A 218 -20.78 21.96 -0.56
N TRP A 219 -21.89 21.31 -0.92
CA TRP A 219 -22.03 19.85 -0.90
C TRP A 219 -21.27 19.09 -2.00
N LEU A 220 -20.81 19.79 -3.06
CA LEU A 220 -19.94 19.20 -4.09
C LEU A 220 -18.47 19.17 -3.64
N ILE A 221 -18.11 20.00 -2.67
CA ILE A 221 -16.72 20.24 -2.27
C ILE A 221 -16.19 19.06 -1.45
N ARG A 222 -15.12 18.44 -1.93
CA ARG A 222 -14.39 17.38 -1.22
C ARG A 222 -12.94 17.26 -1.70
N PHE A 223 -12.13 16.63 -0.87
CA PHE A 223 -10.94 15.90 -1.31
C PHE A 223 -11.35 14.46 -1.60
N SER A 224 -10.87 13.90 -2.71
CA SER A 224 -11.07 12.48 -3.07
C SER A 224 -10.46 11.51 -2.05
N ASP A 225 -10.67 10.20 -2.22
CA ASP A 225 -9.97 9.20 -1.41
C ASP A 225 -8.45 9.34 -1.57
N VAL A 226 -7.73 9.50 -0.47
CA VAL A 226 -6.26 9.62 -0.47
C VAL A 226 -5.66 8.26 -0.78
N ILE A 227 -4.85 8.18 -1.84
CA ILE A 227 -4.12 6.98 -2.24
C ILE A 227 -2.62 7.26 -2.31
N GLY A 228 -1.81 6.28 -1.96
CA GLY A 228 -0.35 6.40 -1.98
C GLY A 228 0.34 5.07 -1.74
N ALA A 229 1.66 5.12 -1.56
CA ALA A 229 2.48 3.96 -1.25
C ALA A 229 3.73 4.35 -0.46
N SER A 230 4.24 3.43 0.37
CA SER A 230 5.66 3.41 0.72
C SER A 230 6.44 2.55 -0.27
N HIS A 231 7.54 3.08 -0.80
CA HIS A 231 8.23 2.52 -1.95
C HIS A 231 9.75 2.75 -1.95
N THR A 232 10.45 2.13 -2.91
CA THR A 232 11.89 2.29 -3.16
C THR A 232 12.21 3.62 -3.86
N VAL A 233 13.50 3.97 -3.97
CA VAL A 233 13.96 5.13 -4.74
C VAL A 233 13.64 4.99 -6.23
N ASP A 234 13.74 3.77 -6.77
CA ASP A 234 13.63 3.45 -8.21
C ASP A 234 12.20 3.58 -8.77
N TYR A 235 11.20 3.71 -7.91
CA TYR A 235 9.79 3.75 -8.31
C TYR A 235 9.08 4.95 -7.70
N ARG A 236 8.33 5.69 -8.53
CA ARG A 236 7.39 6.72 -8.13
C ARG A 236 6.19 6.65 -9.07
N PHE A 237 4.97 6.64 -8.53
CA PHE A 237 3.75 6.61 -9.36
C PHE A 237 3.37 8.00 -9.93
N TRP A 238 4.01 9.06 -9.44
CA TRP A 238 3.96 10.42 -9.99
C TRP A 238 5.23 11.18 -9.61
N ILE A 239 5.70 12.09 -10.47
CA ILE A 239 6.94 12.86 -10.31
C ILE A 239 6.68 14.28 -10.82
N TYR A 240 7.32 15.28 -10.20
CA TYR A 240 7.34 16.65 -10.70
C TYR A 240 7.92 16.72 -12.12
N ASP A 241 7.29 17.50 -12.99
CA ASP A 241 7.55 17.57 -14.43
C ASP A 241 7.49 16.21 -15.19
N GLY A 242 6.93 15.17 -14.56
CA GLY A 242 6.67 13.86 -15.17
C GLY A 242 5.26 13.77 -15.77
N MET A 243 5.06 12.79 -16.65
CA MET A 243 3.74 12.52 -17.25
C MET A 243 2.83 11.76 -16.28
N ALA A 244 1.55 12.13 -16.17
CA ALA A 244 0.58 11.39 -15.37
C ALA A 244 0.24 10.02 -15.99
N SER A 245 0.22 8.95 -15.18
CA SER A 245 -0.24 7.62 -15.62
C SER A 245 -1.75 7.60 -15.87
N ILE A 246 -2.25 6.55 -16.55
CA ILE A 246 -3.69 6.34 -16.73
C ILE A 246 -4.42 6.25 -15.38
N GLY A 247 -3.83 5.58 -14.39
CA GLY A 247 -4.33 5.53 -13.03
C GLY A 247 -4.32 6.90 -12.34
N LEU A 248 -3.26 7.70 -12.51
CA LEU A 248 -3.19 9.04 -11.93
C LEU A 248 -4.19 9.99 -12.58
N LYS A 249 -4.36 9.95 -13.91
CA LYS A 249 -5.38 10.68 -14.67
C LYS A 249 -6.79 10.41 -14.12
N GLN A 250 -7.14 9.14 -13.87
CA GLN A 250 -8.43 8.80 -13.26
C GLN A 250 -8.59 9.27 -11.80
N VAL A 251 -7.50 9.46 -11.06
CA VAL A 251 -7.57 10.11 -9.75
C VAL A 251 -7.80 11.61 -9.91
N ALA A 252 -7.05 12.25 -10.80
CA ALA A 252 -7.08 13.69 -11.07
C ALA A 252 -8.44 14.19 -11.58
N GLU A 253 -9.00 13.56 -12.61
CA GLU A 253 -10.26 13.99 -13.25
C GLU A 253 -11.53 13.50 -12.52
N LEU A 254 -11.48 12.30 -11.91
CA LEU A 254 -12.69 11.59 -11.44
C LEU A 254 -12.65 11.22 -9.93
N GLY A 255 -11.53 11.43 -9.25
CA GLY A 255 -11.31 10.97 -7.88
C GLY A 255 -11.28 9.44 -7.72
N SER A 256 -11.12 8.70 -8.84
CA SER A 256 -11.24 7.24 -8.88
C SER A 256 -9.90 6.55 -8.64
N THR A 257 -9.71 6.05 -7.43
CA THR A 257 -8.45 5.39 -7.01
C THR A 257 -8.27 3.96 -7.52
N ARG A 258 -9.26 3.37 -8.21
CA ARG A 258 -9.27 1.94 -8.58
C ARG A 258 -8.16 1.54 -9.56
N ARG A 259 -7.93 2.35 -10.59
CA ARG A 259 -6.91 2.06 -11.62
C ARG A 259 -5.51 2.25 -11.06
N LEU A 260 -5.26 3.35 -10.36
CA LEU A 260 -3.98 3.59 -9.69
C LEU A 260 -3.67 2.52 -8.63
N GLU A 261 -4.66 2.04 -7.87
CA GLU A 261 -4.45 0.91 -6.95
C GLU A 261 -4.01 -0.38 -7.66
N SER A 262 -4.45 -0.57 -8.91
CA SER A 262 -4.03 -1.72 -9.72
C SER A 262 -2.58 -1.55 -10.19
N GLU A 263 -2.24 -0.37 -10.73
CA GLU A 263 -0.86 -0.02 -11.14
C GLU A 263 0.14 -0.13 -9.96
N LEU A 264 -0.27 0.23 -8.73
CA LEU A 264 0.52 0.04 -7.51
C LEU A 264 0.65 -1.46 -7.12
N LYS A 265 -0.35 -2.31 -7.39
CA LYS A 265 -0.24 -3.76 -7.12
C LYS A 265 0.68 -4.45 -8.11
N ASP A 266 0.65 -4.03 -9.37
CA ASP A 266 1.53 -4.54 -10.42
C ASP A 266 3.00 -4.22 -10.10
N GLN A 267 3.25 -3.13 -9.35
CA GLN A 267 4.59 -2.70 -8.88
C GLN A 267 4.93 -3.17 -7.45
N SER A 268 4.37 -4.30 -7.01
CA SER A 268 4.55 -4.83 -5.65
C SER A 268 6.00 -5.11 -5.22
N GLU A 269 6.95 -5.31 -6.14
CA GLU A 269 8.39 -5.46 -5.81
C GLU A 269 9.04 -4.16 -5.31
N HIS A 270 8.45 -3.03 -5.68
CA HIS A 270 8.90 -1.69 -5.32
C HIS A 270 8.06 -1.08 -4.19
N ILE A 271 7.00 -1.74 -3.72
CA ILE A 271 6.02 -1.18 -2.77
C ILE A 271 5.92 -2.04 -1.51
N ARG A 272 6.09 -1.39 -0.35
CA ARG A 272 6.00 -2.04 0.96
C ARG A 272 4.61 -2.02 1.56
N THR A 273 3.89 -0.91 1.40
CA THR A 273 2.51 -0.72 1.88
C THR A 273 1.77 0.24 0.97
N ILE A 274 0.62 -0.17 0.43
CA ILE A 274 -0.32 0.77 -0.22
C ILE A 274 -1.06 1.55 0.87
N ILE A 275 -1.02 2.88 0.76
CA ILE A 275 -1.63 3.83 1.68
C ILE A 275 -3.01 4.18 1.14
N LYS A 276 -4.05 4.01 1.96
CA LYS A 276 -5.42 4.43 1.62
C LYS A 276 -6.09 5.08 2.82
N ALA A 277 -6.61 6.30 2.65
CA ALA A 277 -7.52 6.95 3.58
C ALA A 277 -8.79 7.38 2.86
N ARG A 278 -9.91 7.48 3.59
CA ARG A 278 -11.14 8.02 3.02
C ARG A 278 -11.00 9.51 2.76
N GLY A 279 -11.56 9.96 1.65
CA GLY A 279 -11.64 11.37 1.29
C GLY A 279 -12.43 12.20 2.29
N ILE A 280 -12.24 13.51 2.21
CA ILE A 280 -12.80 14.46 3.16
C ILE A 280 -13.79 15.35 2.43
N SER A 281 -15.09 15.20 2.73
CA SER A 281 -16.17 15.91 2.06
C SER A 281 -16.95 16.84 2.99
N TYR A 282 -17.79 17.70 2.39
CA TYR A 282 -18.83 18.44 3.10
C TYR A 282 -19.62 17.52 4.07
N PRO A 283 -19.97 17.98 5.29
CA PRO A 283 -19.77 19.33 5.83
C PRO A 283 -18.36 19.63 6.36
N ASN A 284 -17.46 18.63 6.41
CA ASN A 284 -16.19 18.72 7.12
C ASN A 284 -14.99 18.70 6.17
N VAL A 285 -15.01 19.51 5.09
CA VAL A 285 -13.91 19.59 4.10
C VAL A 285 -12.58 19.95 4.75
N THR A 286 -12.61 20.80 5.78
CA THR A 286 -11.44 21.15 6.62
C THR A 286 -11.19 20.14 7.76
N GLY A 287 -11.66 18.91 7.58
CA GLY A 287 -11.51 17.82 8.55
C GLY A 287 -10.15 17.14 8.45
N ARG A 288 -10.02 16.03 9.19
CA ARG A 288 -8.83 15.17 9.18
C ARG A 288 -9.21 13.74 8.83
N THR A 289 -8.40 13.11 7.99
CA THR A 289 -8.44 11.67 7.69
C THR A 289 -7.05 11.08 7.95
N PHE A 290 -6.96 9.79 8.29
CA PHE A 290 -5.69 9.16 8.62
C PHE A 290 -5.54 7.79 7.98
N ALA A 291 -4.30 7.45 7.64
CA ALA A 291 -3.87 6.13 7.21
C ALA A 291 -2.63 5.70 7.99
N VAL A 292 -2.36 4.40 7.96
CA VAL A 292 -1.26 3.79 8.71
C VAL A 292 -0.48 2.88 7.80
N PHE A 293 0.84 3.09 7.73
CA PHE A 293 1.71 2.39 6.79
C PHE A 293 3.04 2.01 7.44
N ARG A 294 3.89 1.29 6.69
CA ARG A 294 5.22 0.87 7.13
C ARG A 294 6.27 1.15 6.07
N VAL A 295 7.47 1.48 6.56
CA VAL A 295 8.69 1.66 5.77
C VAL A 295 9.79 0.79 6.32
N ASP A 296 10.71 0.39 5.46
CA ASP A 296 11.91 -0.37 5.81
C ASP A 296 13.10 0.14 4.99
N ARG A 297 14.29 -0.42 5.24
CA ARG A 297 15.55 0.00 4.61
C ARG A 297 15.50 0.09 3.08
N LYS A 298 14.71 -0.75 2.39
CA LYS A 298 14.58 -0.70 0.92
C LYS A 298 13.47 0.27 0.51
N HIS A 299 12.39 0.31 1.28
CA HIS A 299 11.18 1.09 0.98
C HIS A 299 11.02 2.23 1.99
N HIS A 300 11.94 3.19 1.93
CA HIS A 300 12.04 4.30 2.88
C HIS A 300 11.33 5.58 2.41
N LEU A 301 10.93 5.64 1.13
CA LEU A 301 10.17 6.74 0.57
C LEU A 301 8.65 6.57 0.74
N MET A 302 7.93 7.68 0.70
CA MET A 302 6.48 7.72 0.70
C MET A 302 5.93 8.72 -0.32
N SER A 303 4.94 8.29 -1.09
CA SER A 303 4.17 9.16 -2.01
C SER A 303 2.69 9.05 -1.74
N LEU A 304 1.95 10.14 -1.89
CA LEU A 304 0.49 10.20 -1.77
C LEU A 304 -0.11 11.21 -2.74
N VAL A 305 -1.38 11.02 -3.08
CA VAL A 305 -2.17 11.94 -3.90
C VAL A 305 -3.65 11.94 -3.48
N SER A 306 -4.32 13.07 -3.66
CA SER A 306 -5.78 13.22 -3.68
C SER A 306 -6.16 14.36 -4.63
N MET A 307 -7.20 14.15 -5.44
CA MET A 307 -7.87 15.22 -6.21
C MET A 307 -8.58 16.23 -5.30
N ILE A 308 -8.61 17.48 -5.77
CA ILE A 308 -9.48 18.56 -5.33
C ILE A 308 -10.79 18.47 -6.15
N ASP A 309 -11.95 18.31 -5.52
CA ASP A 309 -13.23 18.19 -6.21
C ASP A 309 -14.18 19.31 -5.78
N PRO A 310 -14.74 20.12 -6.70
CA PRO A 310 -14.55 20.04 -8.16
C PRO A 310 -13.26 20.74 -8.62
N SER A 311 -12.58 20.12 -9.59
CA SER A 311 -11.52 20.71 -10.41
C SER A 311 -11.42 19.95 -11.75
N PRO A 312 -10.69 20.48 -12.75
CA PRO A 312 -10.44 19.80 -14.02
C PRO A 312 -9.62 18.53 -13.81
N ASP A 313 -8.40 18.67 -13.29
CA ASP A 313 -7.48 17.56 -13.00
C ASP A 313 -6.54 17.84 -11.81
N TRP A 314 -6.92 18.75 -10.90
CA TRP A 314 -6.00 19.28 -9.90
C TRP A 314 -5.86 18.36 -8.68
N ILE A 315 -4.61 18.07 -8.32
CA ILE A 315 -4.24 17.13 -7.24
C ILE A 315 -3.42 17.81 -6.14
N VAL A 316 -3.48 17.27 -4.93
CA VAL A 316 -2.60 17.60 -3.80
C VAL A 316 -1.91 16.34 -3.30
N GLY A 317 -0.63 16.43 -2.94
CA GLY A 317 0.15 15.24 -2.56
C GLY A 317 1.63 15.49 -2.27
N VAL A 318 2.35 14.40 -2.00
CA VAL A 318 3.82 14.35 -1.91
C VAL A 318 4.37 13.28 -2.85
N SER A 319 5.54 13.52 -3.45
CA SER A 319 6.23 12.57 -4.35
C SER A 319 7.62 12.24 -3.80
N GLY A 320 7.74 11.03 -3.26
CA GLY A 320 9.01 10.48 -2.78
C GLY A 320 9.57 11.17 -1.54
N LEU A 321 8.72 11.46 -0.56
CA LEU A 321 9.12 11.98 0.75
C LEU A 321 10.05 10.98 1.46
N GLU A 322 11.24 11.43 1.83
CA GLU A 322 12.23 10.64 2.57
C GLU A 322 11.86 10.54 4.05
N LEU A 323 11.84 9.33 4.61
CA LEU A 323 11.59 9.08 6.04
C LEU A 323 12.82 8.54 6.79
N CYS A 324 13.84 8.09 6.06
CA CYS A 324 15.11 7.63 6.63
C CYS A 324 16.09 8.78 6.83
N LEU A 325 16.78 8.79 7.96
CA LEU A 325 17.77 9.80 8.31
C LEU A 325 19.20 9.29 8.08
N THR A 326 20.11 10.19 7.74
CA THR A 326 21.55 9.92 7.53
C THR A 326 22.25 9.33 8.76
N ASN A 327 21.67 9.48 9.95
CA ASN A 327 22.12 8.86 11.19
C ASN A 327 21.62 7.41 11.39
N CYS A 328 21.13 6.76 10.32
CA CYS A 328 20.57 5.41 10.30
C CYS A 328 19.36 5.22 11.23
N SER A 329 18.55 6.26 11.37
CA SER A 329 17.27 6.22 12.09
C SER A 329 16.10 6.70 11.22
N TRP A 330 14.93 6.88 11.84
CA TRP A 330 13.66 7.17 11.18
C TRP A 330 13.08 8.48 11.73
N ILE A 331 12.62 9.39 10.87
CA ILE A 331 12.00 10.66 11.25
C ILE A 331 10.90 10.43 12.29
N GLU A 332 10.90 11.16 13.40
CA GLU A 332 9.89 10.98 14.45
C GLU A 332 8.56 11.69 14.12
N HIS A 333 8.66 12.93 13.65
CA HIS A 333 7.55 13.78 13.26
C HIS A 333 7.94 14.66 12.08
N LYS A 334 7.02 14.91 11.15
CA LYS A 334 7.16 15.89 10.05
C LYS A 334 5.78 16.45 9.70
N GLU A 335 5.70 17.77 9.57
CA GLU A 335 4.56 18.44 8.93
C GLU A 335 4.93 18.82 7.49
N LEU A 336 3.98 18.74 6.57
CA LEU A 336 4.10 19.23 5.21
C LEU A 336 2.87 20.02 4.78
N ASN A 337 3.05 21.22 4.26
CA ASN A 337 2.02 21.97 3.56
C ASN A 337 1.82 21.38 2.15
N LEU A 338 0.57 21.26 1.72
CA LEU A 338 0.22 20.71 0.40
C LEU A 338 -0.43 21.79 -0.48
N TYR A 339 0.10 21.90 -1.69
CA TYR A 339 -0.30 22.84 -2.73
C TYR A 339 -0.88 22.09 -3.93
N PRO A 340 -1.74 22.75 -4.74
CA PRO A 340 -2.28 22.15 -5.96
C PRO A 340 -1.19 21.92 -7.01
N TYR A 341 -1.29 20.79 -7.69
CA TYR A 341 -0.57 20.46 -8.91
C TYR A 341 -1.60 20.18 -10.01
N ASP A 342 -1.28 20.65 -11.20
CA ASP A 342 -1.97 20.37 -12.45
C ASP A 342 -1.46 19.02 -12.99
N ALA A 343 -2.36 18.13 -13.43
CA ALA A 343 -1.96 16.80 -13.92
C ALA A 343 -1.60 16.78 -15.42
N GLY A 344 -1.80 17.89 -16.14
CA GLY A 344 -1.51 18.07 -17.56
C GLY A 344 -2.45 17.28 -18.46
N THR A 345 -3.69 17.04 -18.02
CA THR A 345 -4.66 16.14 -18.67
C THR A 345 -6.00 16.80 -19.04
N ASP A 346 -6.38 17.90 -18.40
CA ASP A 346 -7.54 18.73 -18.76
C ASP A 346 -7.22 20.24 -18.65
N ASP A 347 -7.37 20.99 -19.74
CA ASP A 347 -7.05 22.42 -19.89
C ASP A 347 -8.03 23.36 -19.15
N GLY A 348 -8.86 22.85 -18.25
CA GLY A 348 -9.76 23.65 -17.43
C GLY A 348 -9.01 24.65 -16.53
N ILE A 349 -9.49 25.89 -16.46
CA ILE A 349 -8.80 26.99 -15.76
C ILE A 349 -9.44 27.31 -14.40
N THR A 350 -10.70 26.92 -14.20
CA THR A 350 -11.48 27.13 -12.97
C THR A 350 -11.98 25.81 -12.39
N TYR A 351 -12.33 25.80 -11.09
CA TYR A 351 -12.89 24.63 -10.39
C TYR A 351 -14.10 23.98 -11.10
N LEU A 352 -14.87 24.75 -11.88
CA LEU A 352 -16.13 24.33 -12.51
C LEU A 352 -16.07 24.44 -14.05
N SER A 353 -14.87 24.36 -14.62
CA SER A 353 -14.69 24.34 -16.08
C SER A 353 -15.35 23.08 -16.67
N PRO A 354 -15.91 23.14 -17.89
CA PRO A 354 -16.22 21.93 -18.64
C PRO A 354 -14.91 21.21 -19.01
N ASN A 355 -14.94 19.88 -19.03
CA ASN A 355 -13.79 19.07 -19.42
C ASN A 355 -13.27 19.47 -20.81
N SER A 356 -11.97 19.68 -20.91
CA SER A 356 -11.24 20.08 -22.12
C SER A 356 -9.92 19.31 -22.19
N PRO A 357 -9.88 18.09 -22.77
CA PRO A 357 -8.69 17.25 -22.73
C PRO A 357 -7.43 17.92 -23.31
N THR A 358 -6.34 17.90 -22.55
CA THR A 358 -5.02 18.44 -22.96
C THR A 358 -4.40 17.53 -24.02
N GLU A 359 -4.25 18.03 -25.25
CA GLU A 359 -3.65 17.29 -26.37
C GLU A 359 -2.51 18.08 -27.08
N PRO A 360 -1.25 17.58 -27.06
CA PRO A 360 -0.77 16.40 -26.33
C PRO A 360 -0.75 16.64 -24.81
N GLN A 361 -0.86 15.57 -24.03
CA GLN A 361 -0.75 15.61 -22.57
C GLN A 361 0.49 16.40 -22.12
N GLU A 362 0.33 17.25 -21.09
CA GLU A 362 1.40 18.02 -20.48
C GLU A 362 2.01 17.33 -19.24
N PRO A 363 3.22 17.71 -18.82
CA PRO A 363 3.83 17.20 -17.59
C PRO A 363 3.20 17.85 -16.33
N ILE A 364 3.21 17.11 -15.22
CA ILE A 364 2.64 17.53 -13.93
C ILE A 364 3.41 18.74 -13.38
N ARG A 365 2.71 19.87 -13.17
CA ARG A 365 3.31 21.13 -12.70
C ARG A 365 2.64 21.66 -11.44
N ARG A 366 3.40 22.37 -10.59
CA ARG A 366 2.84 23.07 -9.42
C ARG A 366 2.02 24.27 -9.90
N ILE A 367 0.78 24.38 -9.42
CA ILE A 367 -0.01 25.60 -9.58
C ILE A 367 0.45 26.60 -8.51
N THR A 368 0.60 27.87 -8.89
CA THR A 368 1.09 28.97 -8.05
C THR A 368 0.20 30.21 -8.23
N SER A 369 0.49 31.30 -7.52
CA SER A 369 -0.20 32.58 -7.72
C SER A 369 0.10 33.26 -9.06
N ASN A 370 1.15 32.82 -9.77
CA ASN A 370 1.55 33.33 -11.09
C ASN A 370 1.53 32.30 -12.23
N TYR A 371 1.21 31.02 -11.95
CA TYR A 371 1.10 29.94 -12.93
C TYR A 371 -0.13 29.05 -12.66
N PRO A 372 -1.03 28.82 -13.66
CA PRO A 372 -1.04 29.46 -14.96
C PRO A 372 -1.32 30.97 -14.86
N ASN A 373 -0.70 31.76 -15.75
CA ASN A 373 -0.83 33.22 -15.79
C ASN A 373 -2.14 33.65 -16.46
N ASP A 374 -3.28 33.21 -15.91
CA ASP A 374 -4.63 33.54 -16.36
C ASP A 374 -5.43 34.13 -15.20
N SER A 375 -6.01 35.31 -15.41
CA SER A 375 -6.77 36.03 -14.39
C SER A 375 -8.02 35.27 -13.90
N ARG A 376 -8.52 34.30 -14.68
CA ARG A 376 -9.63 33.40 -14.34
C ARG A 376 -9.23 32.28 -13.38
N SER A 377 -7.94 31.94 -13.27
CA SER A 377 -7.51 30.89 -12.33
C SER A 377 -7.87 31.30 -10.90
N PRO A 378 -8.49 30.42 -10.09
CA PRO A 378 -8.88 30.74 -8.71
C PRO A 378 -7.66 30.95 -7.79
N PHE A 379 -6.47 30.55 -8.24
CA PHE A 379 -5.22 30.72 -7.50
C PHE A 379 -4.42 31.97 -7.94
N TYR A 380 -4.73 32.53 -9.11
CA TYR A 380 -4.01 33.68 -9.66
C TYR A 380 -4.21 34.95 -8.81
N ASP A 381 -3.10 35.53 -8.34
CA ASP A 381 -3.02 36.81 -7.63
C ASP A 381 -2.05 37.75 -8.37
N PRO A 382 -2.51 38.89 -8.92
CA PRO A 382 -1.66 39.84 -9.64
C PRO A 382 -0.59 40.50 -8.75
N SER A 383 -0.69 40.37 -7.43
CA SER A 383 0.28 40.86 -6.44
C SER A 383 1.49 39.92 -6.28
N GLY A 384 1.43 38.70 -6.83
CA GLY A 384 2.47 37.68 -6.67
C GLY A 384 2.63 37.15 -5.24
N LEU A 385 1.62 37.34 -4.38
CA LEU A 385 1.65 36.84 -3.00
C LEU A 385 1.70 35.31 -2.98
N ASP A 386 2.42 34.75 -2.00
CA ASP A 386 2.52 33.31 -1.84
C ASP A 386 1.17 32.68 -1.47
N MET A 387 0.87 31.55 -2.10
CA MET A 387 -0.41 30.87 -1.98
C MET A 387 -0.55 30.20 -0.60
N LYS A 388 -1.77 30.16 -0.07
CA LYS A 388 -2.03 29.40 1.16
C LYS A 388 -2.11 27.90 0.84
N PRO A 389 -1.67 27.00 1.74
CA PRO A 389 -1.83 25.57 1.51
C PRO A 389 -3.31 25.16 1.44
N LEU A 390 -3.63 24.25 0.52
CA LEU A 390 -4.97 23.65 0.37
C LEU A 390 -5.20 22.51 1.37
N ALA A 391 -4.13 21.85 1.78
CA ALA A 391 -4.15 20.80 2.80
C ALA A 391 -2.83 20.80 3.58
N LYS A 392 -2.80 20.10 4.70
CA LYS A 392 -1.58 19.84 5.47
C LYS A 392 -1.48 18.34 5.79
N LEU A 393 -0.27 17.84 5.77
CA LEU A 393 0.08 16.48 6.10
C LEU A 393 0.85 16.44 7.43
N TYR A 394 0.48 15.52 8.31
CA TYR A 394 1.23 15.23 9.53
C TYR A 394 1.66 13.76 9.50
N LEU A 395 2.97 13.51 9.60
CA LEU A 395 3.51 12.17 9.79
C LEU A 395 3.98 11.98 11.23
N ASN A 396 3.52 10.91 11.87
CA ASN A 396 3.88 10.53 13.23
C ASN A 396 4.40 9.10 13.27
N ARG A 397 5.62 8.89 13.76
CA ARG A 397 6.22 7.57 13.94
C ARG A 397 5.62 6.85 15.15
N GLN A 398 4.73 5.91 14.90
CA GLN A 398 3.96 5.19 15.92
C GLN A 398 4.79 4.13 16.67
N ARG A 399 5.67 3.40 15.97
CA ARG A 399 6.61 2.43 16.57
C ARG A 399 7.71 2.01 15.60
N LEU A 400 8.81 1.53 16.16
CA LEU A 400 9.84 0.77 15.46
C LEU A 400 9.65 -0.74 15.69
N TYR A 401 10.05 -1.55 14.72
CA TYR A 401 10.21 -2.99 14.83
C TYR A 401 11.69 -3.31 14.64
N GLU A 402 12.36 -3.63 15.75
CA GLU A 402 13.80 -3.90 15.76
C GLU A 402 14.16 -5.07 14.83
N LYS A 403 15.10 -4.85 13.91
CA LYS A 403 15.69 -5.89 13.05
C LYS A 403 17.19 -5.93 13.29
N THR A 404 17.73 -7.13 13.50
CA THR A 404 19.16 -7.32 13.75
C THR A 404 19.95 -7.15 12.46
N CYS A 405 20.49 -5.95 12.24
CA CYS A 405 21.51 -5.72 11.22
C CYS A 405 22.72 -6.62 11.47
N SER A 406 22.93 -7.56 10.55
CA SER A 406 24.25 -8.15 10.35
C SER A 406 25.00 -7.17 9.46
N ASN A 407 25.90 -6.39 10.06
CA ASN A 407 26.64 -5.36 9.32
C ASN A 407 27.43 -5.98 8.16
N LEU A 408 27.52 -5.21 7.08
CA LEU A 408 28.26 -5.50 5.85
C LEU A 408 29.76 -5.76 6.13
N PRO A 409 30.48 -6.43 5.20
CA PRO A 409 31.73 -7.09 5.51
C PRO A 409 32.87 -6.10 5.76
N THR A 410 33.53 -6.25 6.90
CA THR A 410 34.85 -5.68 7.13
C THR A 410 35.93 -6.60 6.55
N GLU A 411 36.35 -6.28 5.33
CA GLU A 411 37.80 -6.22 5.07
C GLU A 411 38.35 -5.08 5.98
N ILE A 412 39.54 -5.09 6.56
CA ILE A 412 40.86 -5.47 6.05
C ILE A 412 41.76 -5.95 7.23
N THR A 413 42.74 -6.81 6.94
CA THR A 413 43.94 -7.21 7.73
C THR A 413 43.81 -7.80 9.15
N ASP A 414 44.17 -9.08 9.20
CA ASP A 414 44.90 -9.77 10.26
C ASP A 414 45.96 -8.92 11.00
N THR A 415 45.88 -8.88 12.33
CA THR A 415 47.03 -9.11 13.24
C THR A 415 46.52 -9.64 14.57
N GLY A 416 47.09 -10.75 15.05
CA GLY A 416 46.55 -11.49 16.18
C GLY A 416 46.77 -10.86 17.56
N ALA A 417 45.70 -10.74 18.36
CA ALA A 417 45.77 -10.59 19.81
C ALA A 417 44.59 -11.33 20.49
N THR A 418 44.87 -12.41 21.21
CA THR A 418 43.84 -13.21 21.89
C THR A 418 43.40 -12.58 23.22
N ILE A 419 42.19 -11.99 23.26
CA ILE A 419 41.47 -11.74 24.51
C ILE A 419 40.04 -12.26 24.37
N LYS A 420 39.67 -13.27 25.18
CA LYS A 420 38.30 -13.80 25.27
C LYS A 420 37.54 -13.09 26.39
N PRO A 421 36.36 -12.53 26.09
CA PRO A 421 35.27 -12.52 27.06
C PRO A 421 33.94 -13.02 26.42
N PRO A 422 32.82 -12.98 27.17
CA PRO A 422 32.22 -14.15 27.78
C PRO A 422 31.34 -14.99 26.83
N LYS A 423 31.23 -16.30 27.12
CA LYS A 423 30.29 -17.21 26.46
C LYS A 423 28.84 -16.89 26.86
N THR A 424 28.16 -16.01 26.13
CA THR A 424 26.69 -16.05 26.10
C THR A 424 26.26 -17.29 25.34
N HIS A 425 25.37 -18.09 25.92
CA HIS A 425 24.95 -19.37 25.35
C HIS A 425 24.06 -19.16 24.12
N LYS A 426 24.65 -18.93 22.94
CA LYS A 426 23.99 -19.21 21.66
C LYS A 426 23.58 -20.68 21.69
N ASN A 427 22.28 -20.92 21.80
CA ASN A 427 21.74 -22.24 22.09
C ASN A 427 22.10 -23.22 20.97
N LYS A 428 23.07 -24.11 21.23
CA LYS A 428 23.71 -24.96 20.19
C LYS A 428 22.70 -25.86 19.46
N ALA A 429 21.55 -26.10 20.08
CA ALA A 429 20.41 -26.85 19.60
C ALA A 429 19.87 -26.37 18.23
N CYS A 430 19.68 -25.06 18.03
CA CYS A 430 19.05 -24.54 16.82
C CYS A 430 20.02 -24.33 15.63
N ARG A 431 21.23 -24.90 15.67
CA ARG A 431 22.20 -24.76 14.58
C ARG A 431 21.79 -25.62 13.38
N VAL A 432 21.67 -25.01 12.21
CA VAL A 432 21.45 -25.71 10.93
C VAL A 432 22.77 -26.08 10.23
N THR A 433 22.69 -26.98 9.25
CA THR A 433 23.75 -27.24 8.28
C THR A 433 23.91 -26.06 7.32
N SER A 434 24.96 -26.09 6.51
CA SER A 434 24.96 -25.35 5.24
C SER A 434 23.75 -25.78 4.40
N TRP A 435 23.33 -24.90 3.49
CA TRP A 435 22.42 -25.29 2.42
C TRP A 435 23.10 -26.34 1.54
N GLY A 436 22.34 -27.34 1.10
CA GLY A 436 22.70 -28.15 -0.05
C GLY A 436 22.59 -27.35 -1.34
N ASP A 437 23.02 -27.97 -2.43
CA ASP A 437 22.92 -27.39 -3.76
C ASP A 437 21.45 -27.15 -4.18
N TRP A 438 21.27 -26.28 -5.17
CA TRP A 438 19.97 -26.11 -5.80
C TRP A 438 19.65 -27.34 -6.65
N SER A 439 18.39 -27.78 -6.60
CA SER A 439 17.86 -28.74 -7.56
C SER A 439 17.99 -28.21 -8.99
N GLU A 440 17.86 -29.12 -9.95
CA GLU A 440 17.55 -28.75 -11.31
C GLU A 440 16.28 -27.88 -11.38
N CYS A 441 16.18 -27.08 -12.43
CA CYS A 441 14.98 -26.31 -12.69
C CYS A 441 13.82 -27.27 -13.02
N THR A 442 12.61 -27.03 -12.50
CA THR A 442 11.45 -27.88 -12.79
C THR A 442 11.02 -27.88 -14.27
N VAL A 443 11.63 -27.04 -15.11
CA VAL A 443 11.40 -26.98 -16.56
C VAL A 443 12.73 -26.85 -17.31
N THR A 444 12.80 -27.40 -18.53
CA THR A 444 13.94 -27.27 -19.45
C THR A 444 13.80 -26.11 -20.44
N CYS A 445 12.62 -25.49 -20.50
CA CYS A 445 12.32 -24.30 -21.29
C CYS A 445 11.14 -23.55 -20.66
N GLY A 446 11.14 -22.21 -20.70
CA GLY A 446 10.13 -21.38 -20.00
C GLY A 446 10.42 -21.21 -18.50
N GLU A 447 9.44 -20.70 -17.74
CA GLU A 447 9.58 -20.45 -16.30
C GLU A 447 9.32 -21.70 -15.45
N GLY A 448 10.20 -21.95 -14.49
CA GLY A 448 10.07 -22.98 -13.48
C GLY A 448 10.62 -22.53 -12.14
N SER A 449 10.82 -23.48 -11.23
CA SER A 449 11.40 -23.23 -9.92
C SER A 449 12.46 -24.26 -9.57
N LYS A 450 13.40 -23.89 -8.70
CA LYS A 450 14.35 -24.79 -8.09
C LYS A 450 14.37 -24.63 -6.58
N LEU A 451 14.70 -25.72 -5.90
CA LEU A 451 14.60 -25.88 -4.45
C LEU A 451 15.97 -26.21 -3.87
N ARG A 452 16.23 -25.78 -2.64
CA ARG A 452 17.36 -26.30 -1.84
C ARG A 452 16.94 -26.51 -0.40
N GLN A 453 17.63 -27.42 0.27
CA GLN A 453 17.30 -27.84 1.63
C GLN A 453 18.51 -27.78 2.57
N ARG A 454 18.24 -27.64 3.86
CA ARG A 454 19.21 -27.75 4.96
C ARG A 454 18.53 -28.37 6.17
N HIS A 455 19.30 -28.96 7.06
CA HIS A 455 18.77 -29.69 8.21
C HIS A 455 19.27 -29.09 9.53
N TYR A 456 18.64 -29.40 10.66
CA TYR A 456 19.25 -29.07 11.95
C TYR A 456 20.42 -30.01 12.21
N ARG A 457 21.56 -29.49 12.68
CA ARG A 457 22.72 -30.32 13.08
C ARG A 457 22.43 -31.22 14.28
N ASN A 458 21.33 -30.97 15.01
CA ASN A 458 20.86 -31.80 16.10
C ASN A 458 19.33 -31.63 16.22
N GLU A 459 18.58 -32.48 15.53
CA GLU A 459 17.12 -32.38 15.42
C GLU A 459 16.40 -32.62 16.75
N THR A 460 16.90 -33.53 17.59
CA THR A 460 16.29 -33.81 18.91
C THR A 460 16.43 -32.61 19.84
N ALA A 461 17.59 -31.96 19.86
CA ALA A 461 17.77 -30.70 20.58
C ALA A 461 16.95 -29.56 19.98
N ALA A 462 16.81 -29.49 18.65
CA ALA A 462 16.03 -28.46 17.98
C ALA A 462 14.53 -28.55 18.30
N ASN A 463 13.97 -29.77 18.30
CA ASN A 463 12.57 -30.03 18.66
C ASN A 463 12.32 -29.75 20.16
N ALA A 464 13.23 -30.16 21.05
CA ALA A 464 13.13 -29.87 22.49
C ALA A 464 13.15 -28.35 22.80
N ASN A 465 13.84 -27.55 21.97
CA ASN A 465 13.93 -26.10 22.11
C ASN A 465 12.94 -25.32 21.21
N LYS A 466 12.05 -26.01 20.48
CA LYS A 466 11.07 -25.43 19.54
C LYS A 466 11.69 -24.42 18.54
N CYS A 467 12.82 -24.79 17.95
CA CYS A 467 13.50 -23.96 16.96
C CYS A 467 12.63 -23.77 15.70
N ASN A 468 12.42 -22.51 15.29
CA ASN A 468 11.62 -22.15 14.11
C ASN A 468 12.50 -21.48 13.04
N THR A 469 13.36 -22.26 12.38
CA THR A 469 14.25 -21.81 11.29
C THR A 469 13.86 -22.52 10.00
N SER A 470 13.73 -21.78 8.88
CA SER A 470 13.38 -22.41 7.60
C SER A 470 14.46 -23.39 7.13
N LEU A 471 14.01 -24.59 6.75
CA LEU A 471 14.82 -25.70 6.26
C LEU A 471 14.73 -25.90 4.74
N THR A 472 13.83 -25.20 4.06
CA THR A 472 13.64 -25.26 2.59
C THR A 472 13.57 -23.85 2.01
N ASP A 473 14.17 -23.67 0.84
CA ASP A 473 14.25 -22.40 0.12
C ASP A 473 13.93 -22.64 -1.37
N ARG A 474 13.25 -21.69 -2.01
CA ARG A 474 12.69 -21.82 -3.37
C ARG A 474 12.97 -20.57 -4.18
N ARG A 475 13.46 -20.74 -5.41
CA ARG A 475 13.76 -19.65 -6.35
C ARG A 475 13.18 -19.97 -7.73
N THR A 476 12.72 -18.97 -8.46
CA THR A 476 12.38 -19.09 -9.89
C THR A 476 13.64 -19.33 -10.73
N CYS A 477 13.48 -20.04 -11.84
CA CYS A 477 14.51 -20.32 -12.82
C CYS A 477 13.88 -20.42 -14.20
N TYR A 478 14.67 -20.22 -15.24
CA TYR A 478 14.23 -20.35 -16.62
C TYR A 478 15.08 -21.42 -17.29
N GLY A 479 14.46 -22.27 -18.11
CA GLY A 479 15.16 -23.31 -18.85
C GLY A 479 15.82 -22.75 -20.12
N ASP A 480 17.07 -23.14 -20.38
CA ASP A 480 17.97 -22.51 -21.37
C ASP A 480 17.62 -22.74 -22.86
N LEU A 481 16.48 -23.37 -23.19
CA LEU A 481 16.07 -23.65 -24.57
C LEU A 481 14.92 -22.74 -25.03
N GLN A 482 15.14 -22.05 -26.16
CA GLN A 482 14.13 -21.22 -26.83
C GLN A 482 13.03 -22.09 -27.45
N CYS A 483 11.78 -21.88 -27.05
CA CYS A 483 10.62 -22.60 -27.58
C CYS A 483 10.29 -22.16 -29.02
N GLY A 484 10.87 -22.85 -30.01
CA GLY A 484 10.59 -22.62 -31.43
C GLY A 484 9.31 -23.31 -31.90
N ASN A 485 8.36 -22.53 -32.44
CA ASN A 485 7.19 -23.04 -33.13
C ASN A 485 7.55 -23.63 -34.50
N SER A 486 7.37 -24.95 -34.69
CA SER A 486 6.76 -25.54 -35.90
C SER A 486 6.55 -27.05 -35.66
N GLY A 487 5.38 -27.55 -36.05
CA GLY A 487 4.95 -28.89 -35.66
C GLY A 487 5.57 -30.02 -36.47
N GLN A 488 5.95 -31.09 -35.78
CA GLN A 488 5.88 -32.47 -36.28
C GLN A 488 5.86 -33.44 -35.09
N ASN A 489 4.65 -33.88 -34.72
CA ASN A 489 4.32 -35.23 -34.22
C ASN A 489 2.84 -35.30 -33.78
N GLY A 490 1.94 -35.12 -34.75
CA GLY A 490 0.55 -35.57 -34.60
C GLY A 490 0.50 -37.10 -34.67
N GLY A 491 0.71 -37.77 -33.53
CA GLY A 491 0.85 -39.23 -33.47
C GLY A 491 0.27 -39.92 -32.24
N ILE A 492 -0.54 -39.22 -31.43
CA ILE A 492 -1.19 -39.77 -30.22
C ILE A 492 -2.73 -39.73 -30.27
N LEU A 493 -3.32 -38.81 -31.04
CA LEU A 493 -4.78 -38.70 -31.20
C LEU A 493 -5.41 -39.89 -31.93
N ASP A 494 -4.64 -40.60 -32.76
CA ASP A 494 -5.07 -41.80 -33.52
C ASP A 494 -4.76 -43.13 -32.79
N THR A 495 -4.39 -43.09 -31.50
CA THR A 495 -4.12 -44.31 -30.71
C THR A 495 -5.27 -44.60 -29.75
N GLU A 496 -5.60 -45.89 -29.56
CA GLU A 496 -6.73 -46.37 -28.73
C GLU A 496 -6.73 -45.85 -27.28
N ILE A 497 -5.57 -45.35 -26.84
CA ILE A 497 -5.20 -44.84 -25.51
C ILE A 497 -6.10 -43.68 -25.03
N CYS A 498 -6.54 -42.79 -25.92
CA CYS A 498 -7.40 -41.63 -25.60
C CYS A 498 -8.83 -41.76 -26.17
N THR A 499 -9.31 -42.98 -26.46
CA THR A 499 -10.68 -43.21 -26.94
C THR A 499 -11.74 -42.75 -25.92
N LEU A 500 -12.84 -42.19 -26.43
CA LEU A 500 -13.95 -41.65 -25.63
C LEU A 500 -15.10 -42.66 -25.51
N THR A 501 -15.91 -42.51 -24.48
CA THR A 501 -17.26 -43.09 -24.44
C THR A 501 -18.19 -42.32 -25.36
N ASN A 502 -19.33 -42.94 -25.68
CA ASN A 502 -20.47 -42.18 -26.20
C ASN A 502 -20.87 -41.09 -25.18
N TRP A 503 -21.55 -40.07 -25.68
CA TRP A 503 -22.21 -39.07 -24.83
C TRP A 503 -23.33 -39.71 -24.00
N SER A 504 -23.57 -39.18 -22.81
CA SER A 504 -24.81 -39.41 -22.08
C SER A 504 -26.01 -38.87 -22.86
N GLU A 505 -27.20 -39.32 -22.46
CA GLU A 505 -28.45 -38.59 -22.68
C GLU A 505 -28.29 -37.12 -22.26
N TRP A 506 -29.08 -36.25 -22.90
CA TRP A 506 -29.19 -34.85 -22.47
C TRP A 506 -29.95 -34.77 -21.14
N SER A 507 -29.51 -33.87 -20.26
CA SER A 507 -30.30 -33.49 -19.09
C SER A 507 -31.63 -32.85 -19.51
N SER A 508 -32.61 -32.87 -18.61
CA SER A 508 -33.71 -31.91 -18.67
C SER A 508 -33.17 -30.48 -18.71
N CYS A 509 -33.95 -29.57 -19.30
CA CYS A 509 -33.61 -28.15 -19.36
C CYS A 509 -33.59 -27.53 -17.94
N SER A 510 -32.66 -26.62 -17.69
CA SER A 510 -32.42 -26.00 -16.39
C SER A 510 -33.58 -25.14 -15.86
N ALA A 511 -34.50 -24.74 -16.74
CA ALA A 511 -35.75 -24.07 -16.43
C ALA A 511 -36.82 -24.46 -17.45
N THR A 512 -38.09 -24.20 -17.14
CA THR A 512 -39.26 -24.53 -17.97
C THR A 512 -39.77 -23.38 -18.83
N CYS A 513 -39.27 -22.17 -18.62
CA CYS A 513 -39.54 -20.99 -19.44
C CYS A 513 -38.35 -20.02 -19.38
N GLY A 514 -38.15 -19.21 -20.43
CA GLY A 514 -37.02 -18.28 -20.55
C GLY A 514 -35.70 -18.93 -21.00
N LEU A 515 -34.56 -18.28 -20.72
CA LEU A 515 -33.24 -18.81 -21.10
C LEU A 515 -32.86 -20.02 -20.24
N ALA A 516 -33.06 -21.21 -20.80
CA ALA A 516 -32.74 -22.50 -20.19
C ALA A 516 -31.65 -23.23 -20.98
N VAL A 517 -30.89 -24.10 -20.32
CA VAL A 517 -29.85 -24.93 -20.96
C VAL A 517 -30.00 -26.39 -20.57
N LYS A 518 -29.61 -27.29 -21.47
CA LYS A 518 -29.42 -28.72 -21.20
C LYS A 518 -27.97 -29.11 -21.44
N SER A 519 -27.49 -30.09 -20.67
CA SER A 519 -26.09 -30.53 -20.70
C SER A 519 -25.99 -32.05 -20.85
N ARG A 520 -24.89 -32.52 -21.45
CA ARG A 520 -24.53 -33.95 -21.50
C ARG A 520 -23.02 -34.11 -21.34
N SER A 521 -22.59 -35.29 -20.90
CA SER A 521 -21.18 -35.56 -20.62
C SER A 521 -20.70 -36.87 -21.24
N ARG A 522 -19.39 -36.98 -21.50
CA ARG A 522 -18.69 -38.20 -21.89
C ARG A 522 -17.34 -38.28 -21.19
N ASN A 523 -16.76 -39.45 -21.13
CA ASN A 523 -15.47 -39.67 -20.46
C ASN A 523 -14.50 -40.43 -21.36
N PHE A 524 -13.22 -40.48 -20.97
CA PHE A 524 -12.25 -41.37 -21.60
C PHE A 524 -12.54 -42.82 -21.19
N LYS A 525 -12.52 -43.73 -22.17
CA LYS A 525 -12.78 -45.17 -21.98
C LYS A 525 -11.72 -45.81 -21.07
N HIS A 526 -10.47 -45.35 -21.16
CA HIS A 526 -9.35 -45.81 -20.33
C HIS A 526 -9.03 -44.82 -19.20
N LYS A 527 -9.61 -45.05 -18.00
CA LYS A 527 -9.49 -44.16 -16.83
C LYS A 527 -8.05 -43.79 -16.43
N GLN A 528 -7.09 -44.70 -16.63
CA GLN A 528 -5.68 -44.51 -16.25
C GLN A 528 -5.02 -43.32 -16.98
N ASN A 529 -5.35 -43.11 -18.26
CA ASN A 529 -4.73 -42.09 -19.11
C ASN A 529 -5.49 -40.76 -19.09
N ARG A 530 -6.58 -40.64 -18.33
CA ARG A 530 -7.43 -39.44 -18.24
C ARG A 530 -6.64 -38.17 -17.90
N LYS A 531 -5.62 -38.26 -17.04
CA LYS A 531 -4.75 -37.11 -16.68
C LYS A 531 -3.83 -36.69 -17.83
N GLN A 532 -3.44 -37.63 -18.70
CA GLN A 532 -2.56 -37.38 -19.83
C GLN A 532 -3.34 -36.82 -21.02
N CYS A 533 -4.49 -37.42 -21.37
CA CYS A 533 -5.33 -36.94 -22.48
C CYS A 533 -6.01 -35.59 -22.19
N ARG A 534 -6.36 -35.27 -20.92
CA ARG A 534 -7.00 -33.99 -20.54
C ARG A 534 -6.04 -32.79 -20.55
N ASN A 535 -4.73 -33.02 -20.49
CA ASN A 535 -3.71 -31.97 -20.46
C ASN A 535 -3.16 -31.62 -21.85
N ILE A 536 -3.75 -32.17 -22.93
CA ILE A 536 -3.35 -31.88 -24.31
C ILE A 536 -4.01 -30.56 -24.76
N PRO A 537 -3.26 -29.58 -25.32
CA PRO A 537 -3.85 -28.40 -25.96
C PRO A 537 -4.78 -28.82 -27.11
N ASN A 538 -5.99 -28.27 -27.14
CA ASN A 538 -7.08 -28.70 -28.05
C ASN A 538 -7.53 -30.16 -27.86
N GLY A 539 -7.47 -30.69 -26.63
CA GLY A 539 -8.03 -32.00 -26.29
C GLY A 539 -9.57 -32.09 -26.48
N PRO A 540 -10.13 -33.30 -26.61
CA PRO A 540 -11.54 -33.48 -26.93
C PRO A 540 -12.48 -33.04 -25.80
N GLU A 541 -13.55 -32.34 -26.17
CA GLU A 541 -14.59 -31.84 -25.26
C GLU A 541 -15.33 -33.00 -24.56
N LEU A 542 -15.45 -32.91 -23.24
CA LEU A 542 -16.03 -33.94 -22.36
C LEU A 542 -17.42 -33.58 -21.80
N GLU A 543 -17.80 -32.31 -21.85
CA GLU A 543 -19.06 -31.78 -21.36
C GLU A 543 -19.57 -30.80 -22.42
N GLN A 544 -20.81 -30.95 -22.85
CA GLN A 544 -21.43 -30.12 -23.87
C GLN A 544 -22.73 -29.56 -23.31
N THR A 545 -22.95 -28.26 -23.47
CA THR A 545 -24.15 -27.54 -23.00
C THR A 545 -24.73 -26.75 -24.16
N ILE A 546 -26.05 -26.86 -24.37
CA ILE A 546 -26.78 -26.17 -25.44
C ILE A 546 -28.04 -25.56 -24.83
N GLU A 547 -28.45 -24.41 -25.37
CA GLU A 547 -29.69 -23.74 -25.01
C GLU A 547 -30.93 -24.62 -25.33
N CYS A 548 -32.00 -24.41 -24.58
CA CYS A 548 -33.28 -25.05 -24.79
C CYS A 548 -34.29 -24.03 -25.30
N ASP A 549 -34.99 -24.38 -26.37
CA ASP A 549 -36.23 -23.71 -26.74
C ASP A 549 -37.28 -24.00 -25.66
N THR A 550 -37.48 -23.03 -24.76
CA THR A 550 -38.60 -23.02 -23.80
C THR A 550 -39.41 -21.75 -24.02
N GLU A 551 -40.73 -21.83 -23.85
CA GLU A 551 -41.60 -20.68 -24.08
C GLU A 551 -41.20 -19.49 -23.19
N PRO A 552 -41.35 -18.23 -23.66
CA PRO A 552 -41.12 -17.07 -22.82
C PRO A 552 -42.09 -17.08 -21.63
N CYS A 553 -41.56 -16.89 -20.41
CA CYS A 553 -42.37 -16.88 -19.19
C CYS A 553 -43.47 -15.82 -19.29
N SER A 554 -44.74 -16.24 -19.20
CA SER A 554 -45.88 -15.33 -19.33
C SER A 554 -46.07 -14.50 -18.06
N GLY A 555 -45.52 -13.28 -18.06
CA GLY A 555 -45.82 -12.26 -17.06
C GLY A 555 -44.61 -11.50 -16.52
N GLU A 556 -44.07 -10.58 -17.33
CA GLU A 556 -43.55 -9.28 -16.89
C GLU A 556 -43.44 -8.37 -18.12
N ASP A 557 -44.30 -7.34 -18.19
CA ASP A 557 -44.30 -6.33 -19.25
C ASP A 557 -42.94 -5.57 -19.27
N GLY A 558 -42.38 -5.19 -20.42
CA GLY A 558 -42.74 -3.92 -21.09
C GLY A 558 -42.36 -2.73 -20.19
N ASP A 559 -41.34 -1.91 -20.45
CA ASP A 559 -40.91 -1.37 -21.75
C ASP A 559 -39.40 -1.00 -21.83
N GLU A 560 -38.91 -0.98 -23.08
CA GLU A 560 -37.89 -0.11 -23.74
C GLU A 560 -36.91 0.77 -22.90
N VAL A 561 -35.65 1.03 -23.30
CA VAL A 561 -35.21 1.53 -24.62
C VAL A 561 -33.75 1.12 -24.96
N ARG A 562 -33.62 0.23 -25.95
CA ARG A 562 -32.89 0.39 -27.24
C ARG A 562 -31.57 1.18 -27.32
N ASN A 563 -30.52 0.55 -27.90
CA ASN A 563 -29.53 1.03 -28.90
C ASN A 563 -28.10 0.49 -28.63
N GLN A 564 -27.27 0.09 -29.61
CA GLN A 564 -27.48 -0.24 -31.03
C GLN A 564 -26.20 -0.95 -31.59
N LEU A 565 -26.25 -1.34 -32.88
CA LEU A 565 -25.25 -2.05 -33.74
C LEU A 565 -25.52 -3.58 -33.79
N GLY A 566 -25.98 -4.20 -34.88
CA GLY A 566 -25.84 -3.87 -36.30
C GLY A 566 -24.43 -4.26 -36.80
N GLU A 567 -24.18 -4.96 -37.91
CA GLU A 567 -24.95 -5.49 -39.06
C GLU A 567 -24.20 -6.75 -39.60
N GLU A 568 -24.71 -7.72 -40.38
CA GLU A 568 -26.00 -7.98 -41.07
C GLU A 568 -26.12 -9.50 -41.46
N ASN A 569 -27.31 -9.95 -41.92
CA ASN A 569 -27.64 -10.93 -43.01
C ASN A 569 -26.72 -12.17 -43.34
N ASN A 570 -27.21 -13.35 -43.77
CA ASN A 570 -28.43 -13.62 -44.54
C ASN A 570 -28.87 -15.11 -44.55
N GLU A 571 -30.20 -15.33 -44.51
CA GLU A 571 -31.02 -16.28 -45.31
C GLU A 571 -30.75 -17.82 -45.43
N ASN A 572 -31.70 -18.58 -44.86
CA ASN A 572 -32.75 -19.35 -45.57
C ASN A 572 -32.78 -20.90 -45.64
N SER A 573 -34.04 -21.36 -45.70
CA SER A 573 -34.61 -22.68 -46.01
C SER A 573 -34.33 -23.81 -44.99
N GLU A 574 -35.29 -24.29 -44.19
CA GLU A 574 -36.69 -24.73 -44.40
C GLU A 574 -36.79 -26.28 -44.48
N ASP A 575 -37.70 -26.79 -43.65
CA ASP A 575 -38.56 -27.96 -43.82
C ASP A 575 -37.94 -29.35 -44.07
N ASP A 576 -38.24 -30.33 -43.20
CA ASP A 576 -39.54 -31.00 -43.28
C ASP A 576 -39.88 -31.86 -42.04
N GLU A 577 -41.15 -32.25 -41.91
CA GLU A 577 -41.77 -32.74 -40.67
C GLU A 577 -41.76 -34.28 -40.45
N ASN A 578 -42.22 -34.67 -39.24
CA ASN A 578 -43.19 -35.75 -38.96
C ASN A 578 -42.74 -37.23 -38.75
N ASP A 579 -42.86 -37.70 -37.48
CA ASP A 579 -44.05 -38.43 -36.96
C ASP A 579 -43.79 -39.73 -36.15
N SER A 580 -44.66 -39.93 -35.15
CA SER A 580 -45.12 -41.17 -34.54
C SER A 580 -44.25 -41.91 -33.50
N SER A 581 -44.69 -41.70 -32.25
CA SER A 581 -44.82 -42.66 -31.14
C SER A 581 -44.65 -44.17 -31.40
N TYR A 582 -44.11 -44.87 -30.40
CA TYR A 582 -44.85 -45.96 -29.72
C TYR A 582 -44.27 -46.26 -28.32
N GLU A 583 -45.14 -46.48 -27.34
CA GLU A 583 -44.79 -46.99 -26.00
C GLU A 583 -44.48 -48.51 -26.06
N GLY A 584 -43.64 -48.99 -25.15
CA GLY A 584 -43.35 -50.41 -24.97
C GLY A 584 -42.66 -50.69 -23.63
N ASP A 585 -43.29 -51.50 -22.79
CA ASP A 585 -42.89 -51.77 -21.41
C ASP A 585 -41.55 -52.52 -21.24
N ASP A 586 -41.01 -52.38 -20.02
CA ASP A 586 -39.83 -53.01 -19.43
C ASP A 586 -39.84 -54.57 -19.51
N PRO A 587 -38.68 -55.26 -19.45
CA PRO A 587 -38.21 -55.63 -18.12
C PRO A 587 -36.68 -55.69 -17.88
N GLU A 588 -36.30 -55.34 -16.66
CA GLU A 588 -35.22 -55.87 -15.81
C GLU A 588 -34.15 -56.77 -16.48
N VAL A 589 -32.90 -56.28 -16.51
CA VAL A 589 -31.70 -57.14 -16.59
C VAL A 589 -30.70 -56.71 -15.51
N GLU A 590 -30.29 -57.69 -14.70
CA GLU A 590 -29.34 -57.54 -13.60
C GLU A 590 -27.96 -57.06 -14.07
N VAL A 591 -27.43 -55.99 -13.47
CA VAL A 591 -26.03 -55.59 -13.65
C VAL A 591 -25.17 -56.34 -12.64
N ILE A 592 -24.45 -57.34 -13.15
CA ILE A 592 -23.53 -58.21 -12.40
C ILE A 592 -22.41 -57.41 -11.71
N GLU A 593 -22.12 -57.78 -10.46
CA GLU A 593 -20.98 -57.29 -9.70
C GLU A 593 -19.64 -57.65 -10.36
N GLU A 594 -18.73 -56.69 -10.60
CA GLU A 594 -17.29 -56.96 -10.47
C GLU A 594 -16.43 -55.68 -10.40
N TRP A 595 -16.09 -55.24 -9.17
CA TRP A 595 -14.80 -54.59 -8.82
C TRP A 595 -14.62 -54.53 -7.29
N SER A 596 -14.67 -55.69 -6.62
CA SER A 596 -14.25 -55.81 -5.21
C SER A 596 -12.82 -56.36 -5.13
N GLN A 597 -11.84 -55.47 -4.98
CA GLN A 597 -10.45 -55.86 -4.75
C GLN A 597 -10.33 -56.47 -3.35
N LYS A 598 -10.25 -57.81 -3.28
CA LYS A 598 -10.41 -58.58 -2.03
C LYS A 598 -9.24 -58.39 -1.05
N CYS A 599 -9.37 -57.43 -0.13
CA CYS A 599 -8.58 -57.42 1.10
C CYS A 599 -8.89 -58.67 1.96
N PRO A 600 -7.89 -59.37 2.54
CA PRO A 600 -8.13 -60.56 3.37
C PRO A 600 -8.91 -60.25 4.66
N SER A 601 -10.14 -60.77 4.77
CA SER A 601 -11.05 -60.58 5.92
C SER A 601 -10.48 -61.06 7.26
N ASP A 602 -9.53 -61.99 7.20
CA ASP A 602 -9.08 -62.75 8.37
C ASP A 602 -8.06 -61.97 9.21
N ARG A 603 -7.35 -61.01 8.59
CA ARG A 603 -6.32 -60.18 9.23
C ARG A 603 -6.88 -58.94 9.95
N TYR A 604 -8.02 -58.41 9.50
CA TYR A 604 -8.58 -57.18 10.04
C TYR A 604 -9.81 -57.42 10.93
N THR A 605 -10.09 -56.48 11.83
CA THR A 605 -11.38 -56.39 12.55
C THR A 605 -12.52 -56.14 11.56
N GLU A 606 -13.75 -56.29 12.05
CA GLU A 606 -14.90 -55.71 11.35
C GLU A 606 -14.70 -54.20 11.14
N TRP A 607 -15.34 -53.68 10.09
CA TRP A 607 -15.35 -52.26 9.79
C TRP A 607 -16.07 -51.46 10.87
N SER A 608 -15.58 -50.24 11.13
CA SER A 608 -16.36 -49.26 11.88
C SER A 608 -17.67 -48.92 11.14
N MET A 609 -18.64 -48.40 11.89
CA MET A 609 -19.73 -47.62 11.30
C MET A 609 -19.15 -46.54 10.36
N TRP A 610 -19.87 -46.24 9.28
CA TRP A 610 -19.58 -45.09 8.42
C TRP A 610 -19.64 -43.78 9.22
N SER A 611 -18.75 -42.85 8.92
CA SER A 611 -18.88 -41.47 9.40
C SER A 611 -20.14 -40.80 8.80
N PRO A 612 -20.63 -39.71 9.40
CA PRO A 612 -21.46 -38.73 8.69
C PRO A 612 -20.75 -38.22 7.43
N CYS A 613 -21.53 -37.63 6.54
CA CYS A 613 -20.99 -36.98 5.35
C CYS A 613 -19.96 -35.90 5.75
N SER A 614 -18.87 -35.78 5.00
CA SER A 614 -17.83 -34.77 5.22
C SER A 614 -18.38 -33.36 5.07
N SER A 615 -19.39 -33.19 4.22
CA SER A 615 -20.07 -31.94 3.90
C SER A 615 -21.40 -31.82 4.64
N SER A 616 -21.81 -30.59 4.96
CA SER A 616 -23.09 -30.28 5.61
C SER A 616 -24.19 -29.88 4.62
N CYS A 617 -23.81 -29.66 3.36
CA CYS A 617 -24.65 -29.43 2.20
C CYS A 617 -23.89 -29.93 0.95
N GLY A 618 -24.59 -30.30 -0.12
CA GLY A 618 -23.99 -30.76 -1.37
C GLY A 618 -23.23 -32.09 -1.25
N PRO A 619 -22.36 -32.41 -2.24
CA PRO A 619 -21.58 -33.64 -2.24
C PRO A 619 -20.46 -33.60 -1.19
N GLY A 620 -20.14 -34.79 -0.66
CA GLY A 620 -19.06 -35.04 0.29
C GLY A 620 -18.67 -36.51 0.30
N VAL A 621 -17.97 -36.94 1.34
CA VAL A 621 -17.50 -38.31 1.50
C VAL A 621 -17.75 -38.86 2.91
N LYS A 622 -18.02 -40.15 3.02
CA LYS A 622 -18.10 -40.90 4.30
C LYS A 622 -16.90 -41.81 4.40
N LEU A 623 -16.35 -41.93 5.61
CA LEU A 623 -15.17 -42.72 5.91
C LEU A 623 -15.51 -43.85 6.90
N ARG A 624 -14.95 -45.04 6.68
CA ARG A 624 -14.90 -46.11 7.70
C ARG A 624 -13.50 -46.70 7.80
N SER A 625 -13.20 -47.33 8.93
CA SER A 625 -11.85 -47.85 9.23
C SER A 625 -11.92 -49.19 9.97
N ARG A 626 -10.85 -49.99 9.86
CA ARG A 626 -10.67 -51.26 10.59
C ARG A 626 -9.23 -51.41 11.06
N LEU A 627 -9.04 -52.22 12.10
CA LEU A 627 -7.75 -52.43 12.77
C LEU A 627 -7.24 -53.85 12.51
N ASP A 628 -5.96 -54.12 12.77
CA ASP A 628 -5.41 -55.47 12.68
C ASP A 628 -5.84 -56.35 13.88
N LYS A 629 -6.22 -57.61 13.62
CA LYS A 629 -6.49 -58.61 14.67
C LYS A 629 -5.16 -59.04 15.29
N LYS A 630 -5.00 -58.81 16.59
CA LYS A 630 -3.77 -59.00 17.41
C LYS A 630 -3.16 -60.42 17.48
N SER A 631 -3.57 -61.38 16.63
CA SER A 631 -3.02 -62.74 16.61
C SER A 631 -1.86 -62.94 15.62
N TRP A 632 -1.54 -61.95 14.78
CA TRP A 632 -0.50 -62.03 13.75
C TRP A 632 0.72 -61.14 14.11
N SER A 633 1.41 -61.46 15.21
CA SER A 633 2.74 -60.91 15.51
C SER A 633 3.83 -61.91 15.13
N HIS A 634 4.86 -61.43 14.44
CA HIS A 634 6.03 -62.15 13.90
C HIS A 634 5.81 -62.91 12.57
N THR A 635 6.13 -62.25 11.46
CA THR A 635 7.40 -62.47 10.75
C THR A 635 7.79 -61.22 9.96
N GLU A 636 9.08 -61.04 9.73
CA GLU A 636 9.67 -59.93 8.97
C GLU A 636 9.50 -60.17 7.45
N GLU A 637 9.17 -59.11 6.69
CA GLU A 637 9.72 -58.74 5.35
C GLU A 637 8.76 -57.82 4.55
N GLN A 638 9.36 -56.81 3.92
CA GLN A 638 8.83 -55.90 2.87
C GLN A 638 7.62 -54.98 3.20
N ASP A 639 7.89 -53.66 3.24
CA ASP A 639 6.90 -52.59 3.17
C ASP A 639 6.28 -52.50 1.76
N ASP A 640 5.15 -53.19 1.55
CA ASP A 640 4.30 -53.04 0.36
C ASP A 640 3.39 -51.79 0.48
N PRO A 641 3.46 -50.82 -0.47
CA PRO A 641 2.59 -49.65 -0.51
C PRO A 641 1.08 -49.94 -0.46
N SER A 642 0.63 -51.13 -0.88
CA SER A 642 -0.79 -51.52 -0.88
C SER A 642 -1.41 -51.61 0.52
N MET A 643 -0.61 -51.77 1.59
CA MET A 643 -1.10 -51.90 2.97
C MET A 643 -1.77 -50.63 3.55
N GLY A 644 -1.76 -49.50 2.84
CA GLY A 644 -2.54 -48.32 3.23
C GLY A 644 -4.05 -48.47 2.97
N GLU A 645 -4.40 -48.96 1.79
CA GLU A 645 -5.76 -48.91 1.24
C GLU A 645 -6.73 -49.89 1.93
N CYS A 646 -6.25 -51.03 2.45
CA CYS A 646 -7.11 -51.97 3.16
C CYS A 646 -7.52 -51.54 4.59
N ARG A 647 -7.04 -50.41 5.13
CA ARG A 647 -7.35 -49.95 6.51
C ARG A 647 -8.42 -48.85 6.60
N GLN A 648 -8.66 -48.14 5.51
CA GLN A 648 -9.64 -47.06 5.43
C GLN A 648 -10.41 -47.18 4.12
N GLU A 649 -11.71 -46.89 4.15
CA GLU A 649 -12.58 -46.94 2.98
C GLU A 649 -13.39 -45.65 2.91
N GLU A 650 -13.51 -45.10 1.70
CA GLU A 650 -14.17 -43.83 1.41
C GLU A 650 -15.28 -44.07 0.38
N ILE A 651 -16.45 -43.47 0.60
CA ILE A 651 -17.56 -43.48 -0.36
C ILE A 651 -18.15 -42.08 -0.48
N SER A 652 -18.53 -41.69 -1.70
CA SER A 652 -19.26 -40.45 -1.95
C SER A 652 -20.62 -40.44 -1.24
N CYS A 653 -20.99 -39.30 -0.69
CA CYS A 653 -22.32 -39.02 -0.15
C CYS A 653 -22.82 -37.67 -0.66
N VAL A 654 -24.13 -37.49 -0.64
CA VAL A 654 -24.74 -36.16 -0.59
C VAL A 654 -25.15 -35.92 0.85
N ALA A 655 -24.98 -34.69 1.35
CA ALA A 655 -25.51 -34.29 2.65
C ALA A 655 -27.05 -34.24 2.63
N GLU A 656 -27.70 -34.14 3.79
CA GLU A 656 -29.18 -34.03 3.89
C GLU A 656 -29.74 -32.71 3.27
N ILE A 657 -28.87 -31.84 2.78
CA ILE A 657 -29.21 -30.59 2.09
C ILE A 657 -28.47 -30.65 0.74
N GLU A 658 -29.19 -30.70 -0.37
CA GLU A 658 -28.61 -30.99 -1.70
C GLU A 658 -27.81 -29.81 -2.28
N SER A 659 -28.11 -28.58 -1.88
CA SER A 659 -27.41 -27.35 -2.28
C SER A 659 -26.81 -26.61 -1.09
N CYS A 660 -25.69 -25.93 -1.31
CA CYS A 660 -25.08 -25.01 -0.34
C CYS A 660 -25.51 -23.53 -0.54
N ASP A 661 -26.45 -23.26 -1.45
CA ASP A 661 -27.03 -21.94 -1.64
C ASP A 661 -28.17 -21.71 -0.63
N PHE A 662 -27.86 -21.03 0.47
CA PHE A 662 -28.79 -20.81 1.58
C PHE A 662 -29.42 -19.41 1.51
N SER A 663 -30.75 -19.34 1.61
CA SER A 663 -31.43 -18.05 1.79
C SER A 663 -31.03 -17.37 3.11
N LYS A 664 -31.26 -16.06 3.22
CA LYS A 664 -30.87 -15.29 4.42
C LYS A 664 -31.62 -15.79 5.65
N GLU A 665 -32.89 -16.14 5.49
CA GLU A 665 -33.78 -16.64 6.53
C GLU A 665 -33.32 -18.04 7.01
N GLU A 666 -32.89 -18.90 6.10
CA GLU A 666 -32.39 -20.24 6.42
C GLU A 666 -31.02 -20.20 7.09
N ALA A 667 -30.09 -19.40 6.56
CA ALA A 667 -28.79 -19.17 7.20
C ALA A 667 -28.97 -18.60 8.63
N ALA A 668 -29.86 -17.62 8.82
CA ALA A 668 -30.18 -17.10 10.15
C ALA A 668 -30.75 -18.18 11.09
N LYS A 669 -31.60 -19.07 10.58
CA LYS A 669 -32.16 -20.19 11.35
C LYS A 669 -31.05 -21.16 11.78
N ILE A 670 -30.23 -21.63 10.84
CA ILE A 670 -29.09 -22.53 11.05
C ILE A 670 -28.12 -21.94 12.09
N CYS A 671 -27.64 -20.71 11.87
CA CYS A 671 -26.63 -20.07 12.70
C CYS A 671 -27.16 -19.62 14.09
N SER A 672 -28.47 -19.73 14.34
CA SER A 672 -29.08 -19.46 15.64
C SER A 672 -29.13 -20.68 16.58
N GLU A 673 -28.96 -21.89 16.04
CA GLU A 673 -29.02 -23.16 16.77
C GLU A 673 -27.83 -23.35 17.75
N PRO A 674 -27.98 -24.10 18.85
CA PRO A 674 -26.87 -24.42 19.75
C PRO A 674 -25.88 -25.41 19.12
N LYS A 675 -24.65 -25.55 19.65
CA LYS A 675 -23.79 -26.69 19.28
C LYS A 675 -24.41 -28.01 19.78
N MET A 676 -24.33 -29.07 18.98
CA MET A 676 -24.82 -30.40 19.36
C MET A 676 -23.73 -31.46 19.14
N GLU A 677 -23.15 -31.96 20.24
CA GLU A 677 -22.02 -32.91 20.19
C GLU A 677 -22.46 -34.34 19.81
N GLY A 678 -23.74 -34.68 20.03
CA GLY A 678 -24.33 -35.99 19.76
C GLY A 678 -23.99 -37.06 20.80
N LYS A 679 -24.49 -38.28 20.59
CA LYS A 679 -24.35 -39.42 21.53
C LYS A 679 -23.57 -40.62 20.98
N CYS A 680 -22.95 -40.50 19.82
CA CYS A 680 -22.17 -41.58 19.22
C CYS A 680 -20.75 -41.72 19.81
N ARG A 681 -19.95 -42.65 19.26
CA ARG A 681 -18.58 -42.95 19.74
C ARG A 681 -17.45 -42.36 18.88
N GLY A 682 -17.78 -41.57 17.85
CA GLY A 682 -16.80 -40.88 17.02
C GLY A 682 -16.13 -39.70 17.73
N ASN A 683 -15.08 -39.17 17.11
CA ASN A 683 -14.32 -38.02 17.61
C ASN A 683 -13.91 -37.11 16.44
N VAL A 684 -14.91 -36.53 15.78
CA VAL A 684 -14.72 -35.68 14.60
C VAL A 684 -14.64 -34.23 15.05
N LEU A 685 -13.58 -33.52 14.65
CA LEU A 685 -13.49 -32.07 14.87
C LEU A 685 -14.41 -31.37 13.87
N ARG A 686 -15.32 -30.53 14.36
CA ARG A 686 -16.26 -29.74 13.56
C ARG A 686 -16.29 -28.29 14.05
N VAL A 687 -16.95 -27.41 13.32
CA VAL A 687 -17.07 -25.98 13.64
C VAL A 687 -18.54 -25.62 13.83
N TYR A 688 -18.86 -24.74 14.79
CA TYR A 688 -20.19 -24.16 14.96
C TYR A 688 -20.10 -22.65 15.11
N PHE A 689 -21.12 -21.92 14.67
CA PHE A 689 -21.27 -20.50 14.90
C PHE A 689 -21.86 -20.23 16.28
N ASN A 690 -21.15 -19.49 17.13
CA ASN A 690 -21.64 -19.07 18.43
C ASN A 690 -22.29 -17.68 18.32
N LYS A 691 -23.62 -17.62 18.43
CA LYS A 691 -24.37 -16.34 18.38
C LYS A 691 -24.01 -15.34 19.49
N HIS A 692 -23.42 -15.78 20.60
CA HIS A 692 -23.13 -14.90 21.74
C HIS A 692 -21.86 -14.04 21.53
N ASP A 693 -20.78 -14.63 21.02
CA ASP A 693 -19.54 -13.90 20.67
C ASP A 693 -19.46 -13.55 19.17
N ARG A 694 -20.32 -14.15 18.35
CA ARG A 694 -20.46 -14.00 16.89
C ARG A 694 -19.24 -14.51 16.12
N GLN A 695 -18.69 -15.65 16.55
CA GLN A 695 -17.55 -16.32 15.91
C GLN A 695 -17.80 -17.83 15.68
N CYS A 696 -17.09 -18.38 14.70
CA CYS A 696 -17.04 -19.81 14.41
C CYS A 696 -15.97 -20.50 15.27
N HIS A 697 -16.39 -21.43 16.13
CA HIS A 697 -15.53 -22.17 17.07
C HIS A 697 -15.51 -23.66 16.78
N HIS A 698 -14.37 -24.30 17.04
CA HIS A 698 -14.27 -25.74 16.96
C HIS A 698 -15.00 -26.41 18.12
N PHE A 699 -15.65 -27.54 17.85
CA PHE A 699 -16.24 -28.42 18.84
C PHE A 699 -16.03 -29.89 18.45
N LYS A 700 -16.22 -30.78 19.43
CA LYS A 700 -16.16 -32.22 19.22
C LYS A 700 -17.55 -32.73 18.79
N TYR A 701 -17.63 -33.38 17.64
CA TYR A 701 -18.82 -34.06 17.17
C TYR A 701 -18.61 -35.58 17.23
N THR A 702 -19.61 -36.29 17.76
CA THR A 702 -19.53 -37.74 18.02
C THR A 702 -19.88 -38.61 16.82
N GLY A 703 -20.28 -38.03 15.69
CA GLY A 703 -20.55 -38.76 14.46
C GLY A 703 -21.99 -39.28 14.30
N CYS A 704 -22.93 -38.85 15.13
CA CYS A 704 -24.38 -38.92 14.88
C CYS A 704 -25.10 -37.92 15.79
N GLU A 705 -26.41 -37.73 15.63
CA GLU A 705 -27.24 -36.81 16.43
C GLU A 705 -26.64 -35.39 16.49
N GLY A 706 -26.75 -34.66 15.38
CA GLY A 706 -26.36 -33.26 15.28
C GLY A 706 -27.51 -32.38 14.80
N ASN A 707 -27.24 -31.08 14.73
CA ASN A 707 -28.12 -30.09 14.11
C ASN A 707 -27.34 -29.31 13.04
N ARG A 708 -27.98 -28.33 12.38
CA ARG A 708 -27.44 -27.71 11.15
C ARG A 708 -26.27 -26.77 11.44
N ASN A 709 -26.12 -26.30 12.67
CA ASN A 709 -24.96 -25.52 13.13
C ASN A 709 -23.72 -26.41 13.37
N ASN A 710 -23.33 -27.18 12.37
CA ASN A 710 -22.24 -28.15 12.38
C ASN A 710 -21.56 -28.12 11.00
N PHE A 711 -20.41 -27.49 10.93
CA PHE A 711 -19.65 -27.24 9.69
C PHE A 711 -18.33 -28.01 9.67
N PRO A 712 -17.81 -28.39 8.49
CA PRO A 712 -16.54 -29.11 8.38
C PRO A 712 -15.35 -28.21 8.71
N THR A 713 -15.28 -27.01 8.12
CA THR A 713 -14.22 -26.02 8.30
C THR A 713 -14.73 -24.69 8.89
N LYS A 714 -13.82 -23.76 9.20
CA LYS A 714 -14.20 -22.40 9.62
C LYS A 714 -14.71 -21.59 8.44
N GLU A 715 -14.14 -21.83 7.28
CA GLU A 715 -14.43 -21.19 6.01
C GLU A 715 -15.87 -21.48 5.60
N ASP A 716 -16.33 -22.74 5.73
CA ASP A 716 -17.74 -23.13 5.50
C ASP A 716 -18.68 -22.42 6.49
N CYS A 717 -18.32 -22.42 7.78
CA CYS A 717 -19.10 -21.75 8.83
C CYS A 717 -19.25 -20.25 8.58
N TYR A 718 -18.19 -19.57 8.11
CA TYR A 718 -18.26 -18.14 7.77
C TYR A 718 -18.94 -17.87 6.42
N THR A 719 -18.92 -18.83 5.48
CA THR A 719 -19.65 -18.72 4.22
C THR A 719 -21.17 -18.71 4.47
N VAL A 720 -21.66 -19.63 5.31
CA VAL A 720 -23.09 -19.69 5.69
C VAL A 720 -23.46 -18.58 6.68
N CYS A 721 -22.72 -18.43 7.79
CA CYS A 721 -23.10 -17.51 8.88
C CYS A 721 -22.59 -16.07 8.72
N GLY A 722 -21.81 -15.75 7.69
CA GLY A 722 -21.20 -14.42 7.51
C GLY A 722 -22.20 -13.29 7.30
N ASN A 723 -23.34 -13.56 6.66
CA ASN A 723 -24.43 -12.59 6.49
C ASN A 723 -25.15 -12.32 7.82
N TYR A 724 -25.54 -13.37 8.52
CA TYR A 724 -26.14 -13.30 9.86
C TYR A 724 -25.22 -12.60 10.88
N GLN A 725 -23.90 -12.82 10.80
CA GLN A 725 -22.90 -12.11 11.61
C GLN A 725 -22.87 -10.60 11.33
N ARG A 726 -23.11 -10.17 10.08
CA ARG A 726 -23.19 -8.75 9.71
C ARG A 726 -24.48 -8.11 10.23
N GLU A 727 -25.61 -8.79 10.12
CA GLU A 727 -26.91 -8.31 10.62
C GLU A 727 -26.95 -8.18 12.14
N LEU A 728 -26.42 -9.18 12.88
CA LEU A 728 -26.28 -9.09 14.34
C LEU A 728 -25.41 -7.90 14.79
N LYS A 729 -24.40 -7.52 13.99
CA LYS A 729 -23.61 -6.30 14.24
C LYS A 729 -24.40 -5.04 13.91
N ALA A 730 -25.09 -5.00 12.77
CA ALA A 730 -25.91 -3.86 12.36
C ALA A 730 -27.03 -3.54 13.36
N ASN A 731 -27.74 -4.56 13.83
CA ASN A 731 -28.81 -4.43 14.83
C ASN A 731 -28.28 -3.94 16.19
N LEU A 732 -27.11 -4.43 16.63
CA LEU A 732 -26.47 -3.93 17.85
C LEU A 732 -26.03 -2.46 17.69
N SER A 733 -25.45 -2.10 16.55
CA SER A 733 -25.05 -0.71 16.25
C SER A 733 -26.24 0.23 16.13
N ALA A 734 -27.36 -0.21 15.57
CA ALA A 734 -28.61 0.57 15.52
C ALA A 734 -29.19 0.78 16.93
N LEU A 735 -29.22 -0.27 17.76
CA LEU A 735 -29.66 -0.17 19.16
C LEU A 735 -28.78 0.82 19.95
N MET A 736 -27.45 0.70 19.86
CA MET A 736 -26.51 1.61 20.54
C MET A 736 -26.62 3.06 20.04
N LYS A 737 -26.87 3.26 18.74
CA LYS A 737 -27.06 4.59 18.14
C LYS A 737 -28.36 5.26 18.61
N ASN A 738 -29.44 4.50 18.77
CA ASN A 738 -30.73 5.01 19.25
C ASN A 738 -30.69 5.44 20.73
N PHE A 739 -29.93 4.73 21.58
CA PHE A 739 -29.79 5.07 23.00
C PHE A 739 -28.58 5.97 23.33
N LYS A 740 -27.81 6.43 22.32
CA LYS A 740 -26.57 7.24 22.47
C LYS A 740 -25.48 6.66 23.40
N VAL A 741 -25.56 5.37 23.78
CA VAL A 741 -24.57 4.75 24.68
C VAL A 741 -23.33 4.35 23.89
N SER A 742 -22.23 5.10 24.08
CA SER A 742 -20.93 4.70 23.56
C SER A 742 -20.23 3.74 24.53
N LEU A 743 -19.59 2.69 24.01
CA LEU A 743 -18.77 1.79 24.85
C LEU A 743 -17.57 2.53 25.45
N SER A 744 -17.14 3.61 24.81
CA SER A 744 -16.14 4.58 25.28
C SER A 744 -16.56 5.39 26.51
N SER A 745 -17.85 5.75 26.67
CA SER A 745 -18.31 6.55 27.83
C SER A 745 -18.57 5.70 29.08
N VAL A 746 -18.55 4.37 28.96
CA VAL A 746 -18.57 3.42 30.10
C VAL A 746 -17.15 3.00 30.52
N LEU A 747 -16.13 3.26 29.67
CA LEU A 747 -14.74 2.83 29.87
C LEU A 747 -13.70 3.97 29.80
N SER A 748 -14.13 5.23 29.78
CA SER A 748 -13.25 6.39 29.73
C SER A 748 -12.59 6.66 31.08
N TYR A 749 -11.33 6.24 31.23
CA TYR A 749 -10.41 6.88 32.17
C TYR A 749 -9.75 8.09 31.50
N HIS A 750 -9.99 9.27 32.05
CA HIS A 750 -9.10 10.41 31.82
C HIS A 750 -7.94 10.31 32.82
N VAL A 751 -6.73 10.06 32.34
CA VAL A 751 -5.50 10.18 33.15
C VAL A 751 -4.90 11.56 32.87
N PRO A 752 -4.85 12.48 33.85
CA PRO A 752 -4.28 13.80 33.64
C PRO A 752 -2.81 13.72 33.19
N ILE A 753 -2.44 14.56 32.22
CA ILE A 753 -1.14 14.53 31.52
C ILE A 753 0.06 14.63 32.49
N GLN A 754 -0.12 15.28 33.66
CA GLN A 754 0.95 15.45 34.65
C GLN A 754 1.43 14.15 35.32
N GLU A 755 0.66 13.05 35.33
CA GLU A 755 1.08 11.80 35.96
C GLU A 755 1.72 10.77 35.00
N GLN A 756 1.59 10.94 33.68
CA GLN A 756 2.19 10.01 32.72
C GLN A 756 3.74 10.04 32.70
N HIS A 757 4.37 11.11 33.19
CA HIS A 757 5.82 11.29 33.14
C HIS A 757 6.63 10.62 34.27
N ARG A 758 5.99 10.02 35.29
CA ARG A 758 6.73 9.32 36.37
C ARG A 758 7.07 7.87 35.98
N ARG A 759 8.34 7.64 35.61
CA ARG A 759 8.96 6.34 35.22
C ARG A 759 8.99 5.23 36.30
N LYS A 760 7.93 5.03 37.09
CA LYS A 760 7.84 3.99 38.15
C LYS A 760 6.61 3.06 38.08
N ALA A 761 5.84 3.07 36.99
CA ALA A 761 4.61 2.26 36.85
C ALA A 761 4.72 0.97 36.00
N LYS A 762 5.94 0.49 35.65
CA LYS A 762 6.14 -0.83 35.00
C LYS A 762 7.38 -1.58 35.50
N ARG A 763 7.30 -2.08 36.74
CA ARG A 763 7.99 -3.30 37.18
C ARG A 763 7.25 -3.93 38.37
N ALA A 764 6.26 -4.77 38.06
CA ALA A 764 5.86 -5.84 38.97
C ALA A 764 6.71 -7.07 38.62
N GLN A 765 7.94 -7.09 39.12
CA GLN A 765 8.77 -8.30 39.10
C GLN A 765 8.46 -9.08 40.38
N PHE A 766 8.25 -10.39 40.23
CA PHE A 766 7.94 -11.28 41.34
C PHE A 766 9.24 -11.56 42.13
N GLY A 767 9.22 -11.30 43.45
CA GLY A 767 10.34 -11.59 44.36
C GLY A 767 11.16 -10.36 44.78
N ASP A 768 10.70 -9.64 45.81
CA ASP A 768 11.19 -9.90 47.18
C ASP A 768 10.22 -9.35 48.25
N THR A 769 10.44 -9.69 49.52
CA THR A 769 9.45 -9.55 50.61
C THR A 769 9.23 -8.13 51.18
N SER A 770 8.05 -7.97 51.82
CA SER A 770 7.58 -6.86 52.68
C SER A 770 7.27 -5.49 52.05
N GLU A 771 6.13 -5.40 51.38
CA GLU A 771 4.99 -4.55 51.83
C GLU A 771 3.76 -4.80 50.95
N SER A 772 2.67 -5.28 51.54
CA SER A 772 1.43 -5.54 50.80
C SER A 772 0.64 -4.26 50.59
N LEU A 773 1.00 -3.48 49.56
CA LEU A 773 0.11 -2.45 49.02
C LEU A 773 -1.08 -3.13 48.33
N GLN A 774 -2.03 -3.54 49.16
CA GLN A 774 -3.31 -4.11 48.78
C GLN A 774 -4.09 -3.06 47.99
N PHE A 775 -4.10 -3.20 46.65
CA PHE A 775 -4.83 -2.31 45.75
C PHE A 775 -6.32 -2.40 46.05
N ARG A 776 -6.81 -1.51 46.92
CA ARG A 776 -8.25 -1.29 47.12
C ARG A 776 -8.77 -0.71 45.80
N GLY A 777 -9.69 -1.43 45.19
CA GLY A 777 -10.27 -1.06 43.91
C GLY A 777 -10.94 0.32 43.94
N LEU A 778 -11.30 0.78 42.75
CA LEU A 778 -11.93 2.06 42.45
C LEU A 778 -12.91 2.52 43.54
N GLN A 779 -12.57 3.61 44.22
CA GLN A 779 -13.48 4.33 45.10
C GLN A 779 -14.66 4.86 44.25
N ALA A 780 -15.89 4.71 44.76
CA ALA A 780 -17.12 4.99 44.01
C ALA A 780 -17.24 6.45 43.50
N GLY A 781 -16.50 7.39 44.08
CA GLY A 781 -16.51 8.81 43.68
C GLY A 781 -15.86 9.15 42.33
N ASN A 782 -15.11 8.22 41.71
CA ASN A 782 -14.40 8.49 40.46
C ASN A 782 -15.19 8.12 39.18
N GLN A 783 -16.49 7.82 39.28
CA GLN A 783 -17.35 7.58 38.13
C GLN A 783 -18.16 8.85 37.82
N VAL A 784 -17.79 9.56 36.74
CA VAL A 784 -18.64 10.61 36.17
C VAL A 784 -19.76 9.94 35.39
N THR A 785 -20.87 9.67 36.06
CA THR A 785 -22.16 9.46 35.39
C THR A 785 -22.75 10.82 35.05
N GLU A 786 -22.54 11.29 33.81
CA GLU A 786 -23.44 12.30 33.26
C GLU A 786 -24.84 11.70 33.18
N LEU A 787 -25.76 12.25 33.98
CA LEU A 787 -27.17 11.92 33.95
C LEU A 787 -27.78 12.55 32.68
N SER A 788 -27.63 11.85 31.55
CA SER A 788 -28.25 12.26 30.29
C SER A 788 -29.76 11.98 30.34
N GLU A 789 -30.53 12.97 30.79
CA GLU A 789 -31.98 12.96 30.69
C GLU A 789 -32.40 12.96 29.20
N VAL A 790 -33.18 11.96 28.81
CA VAL A 790 -33.95 11.96 27.56
C VAL A 790 -35.37 11.53 27.91
N ASN A 791 -36.35 12.38 27.63
CA ASN A 791 -37.77 12.15 27.89
C ASN A 791 -38.14 11.86 29.37
N ASN A 792 -37.47 12.54 30.31
CA ASN A 792 -37.91 12.65 31.72
C ASN A 792 -37.97 11.33 32.53
N GLU A 793 -37.36 10.25 32.06
CA GLU A 793 -37.37 8.94 32.74
C GLU A 793 -35.94 8.41 33.03
N LYS A 794 -35.81 7.73 34.18
CA LYS A 794 -34.51 7.42 34.79
C LYS A 794 -33.95 6.07 34.33
N ILE A 795 -32.72 6.06 33.83
CA ILE A 795 -31.99 4.82 33.47
C ILE A 795 -31.31 4.26 34.73
N ASP A 796 -31.71 3.07 35.17
CA ASP A 796 -31.07 2.37 36.29
C ASP A 796 -29.94 1.44 35.79
N CYS A 797 -28.72 1.74 36.22
CA CYS A 797 -27.52 0.95 35.98
C CYS A 797 -27.05 0.30 37.29
N ASN A 798 -27.04 -1.03 37.35
CA ASN A 798 -26.53 -1.78 38.49
C ASN A 798 -25.21 -2.46 38.13
N VAL A 799 -24.14 -2.14 38.86
CA VAL A 799 -22.77 -2.63 38.60
C VAL A 799 -22.43 -3.68 39.64
N SER A 800 -21.99 -4.87 39.21
CA SER A 800 -21.55 -5.91 40.14
C SER A 800 -20.19 -5.58 40.75
N GLU A 801 -19.92 -6.16 41.90
CA GLU A 801 -18.55 -6.29 42.41
C GLU A 801 -17.63 -7.01 41.41
N TRP A 802 -16.33 -6.78 41.57
CA TRP A 802 -15.28 -7.44 40.78
C TRP A 802 -15.14 -8.91 41.18
N SER A 803 -14.98 -9.79 40.19
CA SER A 803 -14.68 -11.20 40.42
C SER A 803 -13.30 -11.35 41.06
N ILE A 804 -13.11 -12.48 41.75
CA ILE A 804 -11.78 -12.88 42.22
C ILE A 804 -10.82 -12.95 41.01
N TRP A 805 -9.57 -12.51 41.22
CA TRP A 805 -8.53 -12.58 40.20
C TRP A 805 -8.21 -14.02 39.83
N SER A 806 -8.27 -14.32 38.55
CA SER A 806 -8.02 -15.65 37.97
C SER A 806 -6.84 -15.61 37.00
N PRO A 807 -6.04 -16.68 36.85
CA PRO A 807 -4.96 -16.70 35.87
C PRO A 807 -5.52 -16.68 34.43
N CYS A 808 -5.08 -15.73 33.60
CA CYS A 808 -5.52 -15.67 32.20
C CYS A 808 -4.80 -16.74 31.36
N ALA A 809 -5.56 -17.69 30.81
CA ALA A 809 -5.06 -18.62 29.82
C ALA A 809 -4.62 -17.89 28.54
N GLY A 810 -3.32 -17.90 28.24
CA GLY A 810 -2.74 -17.22 27.07
C GLY A 810 -2.11 -15.85 27.35
N CYS A 811 -2.42 -15.20 28.47
CA CYS A 811 -1.69 -14.00 28.90
C CYS A 811 -0.44 -14.43 29.68
N ARG A 812 0.76 -13.98 29.27
CA ARG A 812 2.07 -14.36 29.87
C ARG A 812 2.22 -13.96 31.36
N GLY A 813 1.63 -14.74 32.27
CA GLY A 813 1.69 -14.51 33.72
C GLY A 813 0.74 -13.45 34.27
N PHE A 814 -0.26 -13.00 33.51
CA PHE A 814 -1.22 -11.99 33.96
C PHE A 814 -2.49 -12.62 34.53
N THR A 815 -3.05 -11.99 35.56
CA THR A 815 -4.36 -12.33 36.12
C THR A 815 -5.46 -11.45 35.53
N ILE A 816 -6.67 -11.99 35.39
CA ILE A 816 -7.87 -11.31 34.93
C ILE A 816 -8.96 -11.34 36.01
N SER A 817 -9.63 -10.21 36.19
CA SER A 817 -10.85 -10.05 36.98
C SER A 817 -11.90 -9.37 36.10
N THR A 818 -13.17 -9.70 36.33
CA THR A 818 -14.31 -9.25 35.52
C THR A 818 -15.43 -8.79 36.44
N ARG A 819 -16.20 -7.78 36.02
CA ARG A 819 -17.47 -7.40 36.65
C ARG A 819 -18.53 -7.23 35.58
N LYS A 820 -19.79 -7.37 35.95
CA LYS A 820 -20.95 -7.21 35.05
C LYS A 820 -21.59 -5.85 35.26
N ILE A 821 -21.93 -5.17 34.17
CA ILE A 821 -22.74 -3.95 34.21
C ILE A 821 -24.12 -4.31 33.68
N ILE A 822 -25.12 -4.20 34.55
CA ILE A 822 -26.52 -4.50 34.24
C ILE A 822 -27.23 -3.17 33.98
N VAL A 823 -27.60 -2.92 32.73
CA VAL A 823 -28.38 -1.76 32.33
C VAL A 823 -29.83 -2.19 32.13
N ILE A 824 -30.76 -1.60 32.89
CA ILE A 824 -32.18 -1.93 32.84
C ILE A 824 -32.93 -0.82 32.11
N ILE A 825 -33.50 -1.13 30.95
CA ILE A 825 -34.23 -0.18 30.09
C ILE A 825 -35.56 -0.83 29.67
N TYR A 826 -36.69 -0.22 30.03
CA TYR A 826 -38.05 -0.65 29.63
C TYR A 826 -38.28 -2.17 29.64
N ARG A 827 -37.98 -2.83 30.78
CA ARG A 827 -38.05 -4.29 31.02
C ARG A 827 -36.99 -5.16 30.32
N TYR A 828 -36.14 -4.60 29.47
CA TYR A 828 -34.98 -5.32 28.92
C TYR A 828 -33.77 -5.20 29.84
N LYS A 829 -33.07 -6.32 30.05
CA LYS A 829 -31.89 -6.42 30.91
C LYS A 829 -30.65 -6.67 30.05
N ILE A 830 -29.90 -5.61 29.77
CA ILE A 830 -28.64 -5.70 29.02
C ILE A 830 -27.52 -5.97 30.03
N ILE A 831 -26.69 -6.98 29.74
CA ILE A 831 -25.54 -7.35 30.56
C ILE A 831 -24.28 -7.14 29.73
N LEU A 832 -23.43 -6.24 30.18
CA LEU A 832 -22.09 -5.94 29.65
C LEU A 832 -21.01 -6.57 30.55
#